data_AF-A0A1N7FCV9-F1
#
_entry.id   AF-A0A1N7FCV9-F1
#
_cell.length_a   1.000
_cell.length_b   1.000
_cell.length_c   1.000
_cell.angle_alpha   90.00
_cell.angle_beta   90.00
_cell.angle_gamma   90.00
#
_symmetry.space_group_name_H-M   'P 1'
#
loop_
_entity.id
_entity.type
_entity.pdbx_description
1 polymer ?
#
loop_
_entity_poly.entity_id
_entity_poly.type
_entity_poly.pdbx_seq_one_letter_code
_entity_poly.pdbx_strand_id
1 'polypeptide(L)'
;MTETDSRDKIETQQPKFLSSKRREFLRTASGVAGLTTFGTAGLATAKSENAGRFDDDPFTLGVASGDPLPDSVVLWTRLALDPLKADGDMPEQKIEVQWKIASDKKNGKVQHVIRDGTVYAHPEHVHSVHVEPEGLEPNTEYYYQFKVSSHRSPIGRTKTAPAPDSDIDELSFAFASCQNYPSGYYTSHEHLAEEELDVAFHLGDYIYEGSAQGSFDRGHEPPRQCKSLSDYRIRHAQYKSDSNLQDSHAAFPWIVTWDDHEVENNYADEDDGAPPEEFLERRAAAYQAYWEHMPIRRSRMPDGPDLPLYRRFTFGQLAEFNVLDTRQYRDDQTGSSEEAKNPERTILGDEQEQWLLDGFTESASAWNVLAQQVPFAATDNNADPDDVDFGGGDKWDGYRADRQTLLDAMSEDADLNPVVITGDVHRNYAYNLKADFSDPDSETVGTEYVGTSISSFGDTSGLTQYGPSAGEPWQRFYNVDRGYVRCTLTPEEWQSDYRVVSTVEDPTATIDTLASFVTEAGNPGAQLISEQPDEEPIEITDIRPNQDGDLNNEYVKIQNNGDTAIDLSGFIVSFEGGRAQNYTFGDVILGAGETVTVRNGAGEDTDSTFYTGWDGAVLNNSNPDTVVVANDEGIILDEESYQPT
;
A
#
# COMPACT_ATOMS: atom_id res chain seq x y z
N MET A 1 -80.27 5.30 20.58
CA MET A 1 -80.02 3.84 20.59
C MET A 1 -78.51 3.70 20.47
N THR A 2 -77.83 3.55 21.63
CA THR A 2 -77.09 2.34 22.07
C THR A 2 -75.81 2.15 21.24
N GLU A 3 -74.59 2.02 21.74
CA GLU A 3 -74.03 1.72 23.07
C GLU A 3 -72.51 2.02 23.04
N THR A 4 -71.96 2.48 24.16
CA THR A 4 -70.62 2.29 24.75
C THR A 4 -69.37 1.89 23.94
N ASP A 5 -68.39 2.79 24.02
CA ASP A 5 -66.92 2.72 24.21
C ASP A 5 -66.22 1.36 24.49
N SER A 6 -65.20 1.04 23.68
CA SER A 6 -63.90 0.52 24.16
C SER A 6 -62.87 0.44 23.02
N ARG A 7 -61.75 1.15 23.19
CA ARG A 7 -60.51 1.03 22.41
C ARG A 7 -59.83 -0.31 22.73
N ASP A 8 -59.61 -1.14 21.71
CA ASP A 8 -58.70 -2.28 21.78
C ASP A 8 -57.44 -2.02 20.95
N LYS A 9 -56.30 -2.22 21.62
CA LYS A 9 -54.94 -2.21 21.10
C LYS A 9 -54.73 -3.51 20.31
N ILE A 10 -54.26 -3.39 19.07
CA ILE A 10 -53.67 -4.51 18.34
C ILE A 10 -52.16 -4.41 18.52
N GLU A 11 -51.60 -5.40 19.21
CA GLU A 11 -50.17 -5.67 19.35
C GLU A 11 -49.55 -5.96 17.98
N THR A 12 -48.64 -5.10 17.53
CA THR A 12 -47.68 -5.39 16.46
C THR A 12 -46.55 -6.26 17.02
N GLN A 13 -46.48 -7.51 16.55
CA GLN A 13 -45.32 -8.38 16.74
C GLN A 13 -44.18 -7.92 15.82
N GLN A 14 -43.08 -7.48 16.43
CA GLN A 14 -41.78 -7.34 15.76
C GLN A 14 -41.07 -8.70 15.73
N PRO A 15 -40.41 -9.10 14.63
CA PRO A 15 -39.48 -10.21 14.66
C PRO A 15 -38.16 -9.73 15.31
N LYS A 16 -37.84 -10.33 16.46
CA LYS A 16 -36.53 -10.25 17.12
C LYS A 16 -35.64 -11.36 16.56
N PHE A 17 -34.55 -11.01 15.89
CA PHE A 17 -33.35 -11.84 15.83
C PHE A 17 -32.11 -10.93 15.86
N LEU A 18 -31.01 -11.45 16.41
CA LEU A 18 -29.68 -10.85 16.62
C LEU A 18 -29.52 -9.97 17.87
N SER A 19 -29.34 -10.63 19.02
CA SER A 19 -28.66 -10.07 20.21
C SER A 19 -28.40 -11.19 21.21
N SER A 20 -27.39 -12.04 20.98
CA SER A 20 -26.82 -12.83 22.09
C SER A 20 -25.39 -13.37 21.92
N LYS A 21 -24.62 -12.98 20.91
CA LYS A 21 -23.21 -13.43 20.78
C LYS A 21 -22.13 -12.38 21.05
N ARG A 22 -22.49 -11.11 21.33
CA ARG A 22 -21.54 -10.04 21.68
C ARG A 22 -21.33 -9.84 23.21
N ARG A 23 -21.62 -10.84 24.06
CA ARG A 23 -21.55 -10.65 25.52
C ARG A 23 -21.01 -11.82 26.35
N GLU A 24 -20.30 -12.75 25.71
CA GLU A 24 -19.69 -13.90 26.39
C GLU A 24 -18.19 -14.05 26.04
N PHE A 25 -17.45 -12.95 26.01
CA PHE A 25 -15.97 -12.96 26.02
C PHE A 25 -15.35 -12.12 27.18
N LEU A 26 -16.17 -11.51 28.04
CA LEU A 26 -15.71 -10.62 29.13
C LEU A 26 -15.67 -11.26 30.53
N ARG A 27 -15.30 -12.54 30.65
CA ARG A 27 -15.28 -13.21 31.98
C ARG A 27 -14.11 -14.16 32.26
N THR A 28 -12.87 -13.73 32.01
CA THR A 28 -11.72 -14.38 32.70
C THR A 28 -10.52 -13.46 32.97
N ALA A 29 -10.69 -12.35 33.71
CA ALA A 29 -9.57 -11.69 34.41
C ALA A 29 -10.05 -10.76 35.53
N SER A 30 -10.66 -11.33 36.58
CA SER A 30 -10.99 -10.56 37.80
C SER A 30 -10.52 -11.31 39.03
N GLY A 31 -9.40 -10.89 39.61
CA GLY A 31 -9.05 -11.31 40.96
C GLY A 31 -7.65 -10.91 41.42
N VAL A 32 -7.50 -9.68 41.94
CA VAL A 32 -7.06 -9.42 43.33
C VAL A 32 -7.55 -8.02 43.74
N ALA A 33 -8.49 -7.96 44.69
CA ALA A 33 -8.83 -6.75 45.43
C ALA A 33 -8.00 -6.73 46.73
N GLY A 34 -7.07 -5.77 46.85
CA GLY A 34 -6.24 -5.54 48.04
C GLY A 34 -6.67 -4.29 48.81
N LEU A 35 -7.12 -4.49 50.05
CA LEU A 35 -7.55 -3.47 51.01
C LEU A 35 -6.50 -2.36 51.26
N THR A 36 -6.90 -1.10 51.09
CA THR A 36 -6.18 0.09 51.57
C THR A 36 -6.21 0.18 53.09
N THR A 37 -5.06 0.04 53.74
CA THR A 37 -4.87 0.38 55.15
C THR A 37 -3.93 1.58 55.26
N PHE A 38 -4.41 2.68 55.85
CA PHE A 38 -3.60 3.85 56.19
C PHE A 38 -2.54 3.46 57.25
N GLY A 39 -1.26 3.67 56.93
CA GLY A 39 -0.14 3.47 57.85
C GLY A 39 0.99 4.46 57.56
N THR A 40 1.18 5.39 58.49
CA THR A 40 2.24 6.41 58.48
C THR A 40 3.65 5.83 58.65
N ALA A 41 4.60 6.47 57.95
CA ALA A 41 6.03 6.58 58.26
C ALA A 41 6.90 5.31 58.19
N GLY A 42 7.50 5.15 57.02
CA GLY A 42 8.81 4.52 56.86
C GLY A 42 9.48 5.14 55.64
N LEU A 43 10.47 6.01 55.85
CA LEU A 43 11.44 6.42 54.83
C LEU A 43 12.21 5.17 54.40
N ALA A 44 11.62 4.36 53.53
CA ALA A 44 12.33 3.41 52.73
C ALA A 44 12.84 4.18 51.51
N THR A 45 14.05 4.72 51.60
CA THR A 45 14.88 4.94 50.42
C THR A 45 15.11 3.57 49.80
N ALA A 46 14.16 3.12 48.98
CA ALA A 46 14.40 2.04 48.04
C ALA A 46 15.55 2.53 47.17
N LYS A 47 16.65 1.80 47.25
CA LYS A 47 17.81 1.97 46.39
C LYS A 47 17.34 1.99 44.94
N SER A 48 17.42 3.15 44.32
CA SER A 48 17.49 3.30 42.86
C SER A 48 18.82 2.70 42.39
N GLU A 49 18.92 1.37 42.40
CA GLU A 49 20.03 0.66 41.79
C GLU A 49 19.63 0.33 40.33
N ASN A 50 20.26 1.04 39.38
CA ASN A 50 20.31 0.76 37.94
C ASN A 50 19.04 0.88 37.07
N ALA A 51 17.96 1.53 37.50
CA ALA A 51 16.81 1.77 36.62
C ALA A 51 17.18 2.67 35.42
N GLY A 52 17.39 2.07 34.24
CA GLY A 52 17.54 2.75 32.96
C GLY A 52 18.97 3.07 32.47
N ARG A 53 20.03 2.59 33.13
CA ARG A 53 21.40 2.70 32.58
C ARG A 53 21.66 1.53 31.62
N PHE A 54 21.89 1.86 30.36
CA PHE A 54 22.20 0.92 29.30
C PHE A 54 23.65 1.12 28.86
N ASP A 55 24.39 0.02 28.70
CA ASP A 55 25.75 0.07 28.16
C ASP A 55 25.71 0.29 26.64
N ASP A 56 24.79 -0.41 25.96
CA ASP A 56 24.54 -0.30 24.52
C ASP A 56 23.44 0.72 24.20
N ASP A 57 23.40 1.20 22.96
CA ASP A 57 22.40 2.16 22.47
C ASP A 57 21.03 1.48 22.33
N PRO A 58 19.99 1.93 23.06
CA PRO A 58 18.66 1.33 22.96
C PRO A 58 17.84 1.86 21.77
N PHE A 59 18.30 2.87 21.02
CA PHE A 59 17.57 3.44 19.88
C PHE A 59 17.86 2.67 18.57
N THR A 60 17.86 1.34 18.64
CA THR A 60 18.23 0.44 17.53
C THR A 60 17.24 0.42 16.37
N LEU A 61 16.02 0.91 16.59
CA LEU A 61 14.94 0.99 15.60
C LEU A 61 14.67 2.43 15.13
N GLY A 62 15.61 3.35 15.42
CA GLY A 62 15.53 4.74 15.02
C GLY A 62 14.40 5.52 15.70
N VAL A 63 13.90 6.51 14.97
CA VAL A 63 12.81 7.41 15.37
C VAL A 63 11.86 7.59 14.20
N ALA A 64 10.60 7.92 14.48
CA ALA A 64 9.62 8.24 13.46
C ALA A 64 8.72 9.39 13.92
N SER A 65 8.04 10.04 12.98
CA SER A 65 6.97 10.98 13.29
C SER A 65 5.77 10.72 12.37
N GLY A 66 4.58 11.15 12.75
CA GLY A 66 3.38 10.81 12.00
C GLY A 66 2.09 11.46 12.51
N ASP A 67 0.99 11.16 11.83
CA ASP A 67 -0.33 11.76 12.05
C ASP A 67 -0.27 13.29 12.29
N PRO A 68 0.34 14.07 11.37
CA PRO A 68 0.51 15.51 11.56
C PRO A 68 -0.85 16.21 11.60
N LEU A 69 -1.01 17.11 12.55
CA LEU A 69 -2.11 18.05 12.71
C LEU A 69 -1.57 19.49 12.69
N PRO A 70 -2.45 20.51 12.59
CA PRO A 70 -2.00 21.90 12.54
C PRO A 70 -1.15 22.35 13.73
N ASP A 71 -1.42 21.82 14.92
CA ASP A 71 -0.74 22.25 16.15
C ASP A 71 -0.02 21.10 16.88
N SER A 72 0.07 19.93 16.25
CA SER A 72 0.60 18.72 16.88
C SER A 72 1.10 17.70 15.87
N VAL A 73 2.03 16.84 16.28
CA VAL A 73 2.50 15.68 15.52
C VAL A 73 2.82 14.54 16.47
N VAL A 74 2.71 13.29 16.04
CA VAL A 74 3.19 12.14 16.83
C VAL A 74 4.70 12.05 16.66
N LEU A 75 5.43 11.90 17.76
CA LEU A 75 6.84 11.52 17.79
C LEU A 75 6.94 10.10 18.35
N TRP A 76 7.67 9.24 17.65
CA TRP A 76 7.78 7.83 17.98
C TRP A 76 9.23 7.37 18.11
N THR A 77 9.47 6.44 19.05
CA THR A 77 10.66 5.59 19.10
C THR A 77 10.35 4.33 19.91
N ARG A 78 11.20 3.30 19.84
CA ARG A 78 11.15 2.11 20.71
C ARG A 78 12.53 1.87 21.32
N LEU A 79 12.57 1.61 22.62
CA LEU A 79 13.80 1.17 23.29
C LEU A 79 13.97 -0.34 23.10
N ALA A 80 15.07 -0.77 22.50
CA ALA A 80 15.44 -2.18 22.37
C ALA A 80 16.97 -2.31 22.30
N LEU A 81 17.54 -3.11 23.21
CA LEU A 81 18.98 -3.44 23.21
C LEU A 81 19.29 -4.58 22.23
N ASP A 82 18.36 -5.53 22.12
CA ASP A 82 18.38 -6.61 21.12
C ASP A 82 17.01 -6.68 20.44
N PRO A 83 16.81 -5.95 19.32
CA PRO A 83 15.50 -5.78 18.70
C PRO A 83 14.86 -7.10 18.24
N LEU A 84 15.65 -8.14 17.99
CA LEU A 84 15.16 -9.45 17.54
C LEU A 84 14.74 -10.37 18.69
N LYS A 85 14.75 -9.89 19.93
CA LYS A 85 14.05 -10.51 21.06
C LYS A 85 12.65 -9.92 21.23
N ALA A 86 11.73 -10.74 21.70
CA ALA A 86 10.32 -10.41 21.91
C ALA A 86 10.08 -9.10 22.69
N ASP A 87 10.92 -8.85 23.69
CA ASP A 87 10.88 -7.71 24.60
C ASP A 87 12.00 -6.69 24.34
N GLY A 88 12.79 -6.87 23.27
CA GLY A 88 13.94 -6.02 22.98
C GLY A 88 15.12 -6.19 23.95
N ASP A 89 15.15 -7.25 24.78
CA ASP A 89 16.08 -7.43 25.92
C ASP A 89 15.98 -6.31 26.96
N MET A 90 14.83 -5.64 27.02
CA MET A 90 14.60 -4.56 27.97
C MET A 90 14.14 -5.11 29.32
N PRO A 91 14.53 -4.47 30.44
CA PRO A 91 14.07 -4.91 31.76
C PRO A 91 12.55 -4.72 31.91
N GLU A 92 11.90 -5.64 32.63
CA GLU A 92 10.46 -5.63 32.94
C GLU A 92 10.09 -4.52 33.96
N GLN A 93 10.32 -3.28 33.57
CA GLN A 93 10.00 -2.07 34.34
C GLN A 93 9.80 -0.89 33.39
N LYS A 94 9.05 0.11 33.82
CA LYS A 94 8.93 1.37 33.08
C LYS A 94 10.26 2.13 33.03
N ILE A 95 10.60 2.68 31.87
CA ILE A 95 11.83 3.45 31.64
C ILE A 95 11.48 4.90 31.33
N GLU A 96 12.11 5.84 32.02
CA GLU A 96 11.90 7.26 31.80
C GLU A 96 12.63 7.72 30.52
N VAL A 97 11.89 8.33 29.59
CA VAL A 97 12.41 8.84 28.31
C VAL A 97 12.12 10.32 28.20
N GLN A 98 13.17 11.11 28.01
CA GLN A 98 13.06 12.54 27.73
C GLN A 98 12.88 12.74 26.23
N TRP A 99 12.06 13.71 25.84
CA TRP A 99 11.87 14.09 24.44
C TRP A 99 11.96 15.60 24.29
N LYS A 100 12.35 16.05 23.10
CA LYS A 100 12.42 17.47 22.72
C LYS A 100 11.96 17.62 21.28
N ILE A 101 11.27 18.72 21.01
CA ILE A 101 10.99 19.23 19.66
C ILE A 101 11.45 20.68 19.59
N ALA A 102 12.09 21.05 18.49
CA ALA A 102 12.87 22.28 18.38
C ALA A 102 12.85 22.79 16.94
N SER A 103 13.11 24.09 16.74
CA SER A 103 13.05 24.70 15.41
C SER A 103 14.34 24.61 14.60
N ASP A 104 15.42 24.04 15.15
CA ASP A 104 16.73 23.96 14.48
C ASP A 104 17.55 22.77 15.02
N LYS A 105 18.56 22.32 14.29
CA LYS A 105 19.54 21.32 14.72
C LYS A 105 20.98 21.77 14.41
N LYS A 106 21.89 21.51 15.33
CA LYS A 106 23.33 21.80 15.16
C LYS A 106 24.20 20.80 15.89
N ASN A 107 25.25 20.31 15.22
CA ASN A 107 26.25 19.40 15.80
C ASN A 107 25.62 18.18 16.50
N GLY A 108 24.67 17.51 15.82
CA GLY A 108 24.00 16.30 16.34
C GLY A 108 23.06 16.56 17.53
N LYS A 109 22.60 17.81 17.73
CA LYS A 109 21.65 18.18 18.79
C LYS A 109 20.60 19.15 18.27
N VAL A 110 19.36 18.94 18.71
CA VAL A 110 18.29 19.93 18.55
C VAL A 110 18.63 21.23 19.31
N GLN A 111 18.26 22.38 18.72
CA GLN A 111 18.48 23.74 19.20
C GLN A 111 17.17 24.52 19.16
N HIS A 112 17.04 25.56 19.99
CA HIS A 112 15.80 26.35 20.07
C HIS A 112 14.56 25.48 20.37
N VAL A 113 14.61 24.81 21.53
CA VAL A 113 13.55 23.90 21.98
C VAL A 113 12.24 24.65 22.16
N ILE A 114 11.19 24.14 21.51
CA ILE A 114 9.82 24.69 21.50
C ILE A 114 8.96 23.98 22.56
N ARG A 115 9.09 22.65 22.64
CA ARG A 115 8.51 21.81 23.69
C ARG A 115 9.51 20.74 24.10
N ASP A 116 9.46 20.36 25.36
CA ASP A 116 10.16 19.19 25.89
C ASP A 116 9.35 18.57 27.01
N GLY A 117 9.65 17.31 27.31
CA GLY A 117 8.99 16.61 28.38
C GLY A 117 9.62 15.26 28.65
N THR A 118 8.93 14.53 29.51
CA THR A 118 9.30 13.18 29.92
C THR A 118 8.08 12.29 29.84
N VAL A 119 8.27 11.09 29.31
CA VAL A 119 7.27 10.01 29.27
C VAL A 119 7.88 8.73 29.80
N TYR A 120 7.04 7.76 30.16
CA TYR A 120 7.50 6.42 30.51
C TYR A 120 7.29 5.48 29.33
N ALA A 121 8.35 4.79 28.92
CA ALA A 121 8.29 3.62 28.04
C ALA A 121 7.91 2.41 28.89
N HIS A 122 6.80 1.75 28.54
CA HIS A 122 6.17 0.70 29.35
C HIS A 122 6.50 -0.70 28.80
N PRO A 123 6.87 -1.69 29.64
CA PRO A 123 7.16 -3.05 29.18
C PRO A 123 5.95 -3.73 28.54
N GLU A 124 4.73 -3.37 28.97
CA GLU A 124 3.48 -3.89 28.40
C GLU A 124 3.36 -3.56 26.89
N HIS A 125 3.97 -2.44 26.48
CA HIS A 125 4.01 -1.95 25.09
C HIS A 125 5.40 -2.01 24.50
N VAL A 126 6.20 -3.01 24.90
CA VAL A 126 7.55 -3.28 24.37
C VAL A 126 8.50 -2.06 24.40
N HIS A 127 8.31 -1.21 25.41
CA HIS A 127 9.02 0.06 25.60
C HIS A 127 8.98 0.98 24.37
N SER A 128 7.90 0.89 23.58
CA SER A 128 7.53 1.92 22.61
C SER A 128 7.17 3.22 23.32
N VAL A 129 7.41 4.33 22.61
CA VAL A 129 7.18 5.69 23.06
C VAL A 129 6.46 6.44 21.95
N HIS A 130 5.25 6.88 22.22
CA HIS A 130 4.51 7.82 21.39
C HIS A 130 4.41 9.14 22.13
N VAL A 131 4.64 10.29 21.52
CA VAL A 131 4.48 11.61 22.17
C VAL A 131 3.70 12.49 21.22
N GLU A 132 2.75 13.26 21.75
CA GLU A 132 1.95 14.21 20.97
C GLU A 132 2.19 15.61 21.55
N PRO A 133 3.27 16.32 21.16
CA PRO A 133 3.46 17.70 21.57
C PRO A 133 2.33 18.55 20.98
N GLU A 134 1.75 19.42 21.79
CA GLU A 134 0.66 20.33 21.39
C GLU A 134 1.12 21.80 21.38
N GLY A 135 0.33 22.63 20.68
CA GLY A 135 0.57 24.06 20.54
C GLY A 135 1.85 24.37 19.75
N LEU A 136 2.10 23.56 18.72
CA LEU A 136 3.06 23.87 17.66
C LEU A 136 2.44 24.85 16.66
N GLU A 137 3.27 25.50 15.86
CA GLU A 137 2.78 26.36 14.78
C GLU A 137 2.41 25.50 13.56
N PRO A 138 1.34 25.82 12.82
CA PRO A 138 0.96 25.10 11.61
C PRO A 138 1.96 25.27 10.48
N ASN A 139 1.94 24.34 9.53
CA ASN A 139 2.78 24.32 8.33
C ASN A 139 4.27 24.58 8.63
N THR A 140 4.79 24.03 9.74
CA THR A 140 6.13 24.38 10.25
C THR A 140 6.98 23.13 10.41
N GLU A 141 8.20 23.19 9.87
CA GLU A 141 9.23 22.16 10.05
C GLU A 141 9.82 22.23 11.47
N TYR A 142 9.99 21.06 12.09
CA TYR A 142 10.63 20.88 13.38
C TYR A 142 11.62 19.73 13.37
N TYR A 143 12.52 19.75 14.35
CA TYR A 143 13.45 18.67 14.66
C TYR A 143 13.19 18.13 16.05
N TYR A 144 13.24 16.80 16.20
CA TYR A 144 13.00 16.15 17.49
C TYR A 144 14.07 15.12 17.84
N GLN A 145 14.22 14.88 19.13
CA GLN A 145 15.19 13.91 19.64
C GLN A 145 14.75 13.36 21.00
N PHE A 146 14.91 12.05 21.19
CA PHE A 146 14.72 11.37 22.45
C PHE A 146 16.05 11.19 23.20
N LYS A 147 15.94 11.00 24.51
CA LYS A 147 17.08 10.74 25.37
C LYS A 147 16.69 9.84 26.53
N VAL A 148 17.47 8.79 26.74
CA VAL A 148 17.41 7.93 27.92
C VAL A 148 18.80 7.77 28.52
N SER A 149 18.96 8.04 29.82
CA SER A 149 20.28 8.05 30.48
C SER A 149 21.34 8.89 29.74
N SER A 150 22.39 8.25 29.21
CA SER A 150 23.46 8.86 28.43
C SER A 150 23.22 8.83 26.92
N HIS A 151 22.28 8.00 26.45
CA HIS A 151 22.02 7.77 25.03
C HIS A 151 21.04 8.79 24.48
N ARG A 152 21.24 9.17 23.23
CA ARG A 152 20.36 10.07 22.47
C ARG A 152 20.00 9.36 21.19
N SER A 153 18.73 9.42 20.82
CA SER A 153 18.29 8.90 19.53
C SER A 153 18.93 9.70 18.38
N PRO A 154 18.87 9.16 17.15
CA PRO A 154 18.94 9.98 15.94
C PRO A 154 17.99 11.19 16.04
N ILE A 155 18.32 12.26 15.29
CA ILE A 155 17.43 13.42 15.16
C ILE A 155 16.48 13.15 14.03
N GLY A 156 15.17 13.17 14.32
CA GLY A 156 14.15 13.20 13.28
C GLY A 156 13.78 14.62 12.88
N ARG A 157 13.34 14.77 11.64
CA ARG A 157 12.68 15.93 11.05
C ARG A 157 11.20 15.62 10.90
N THR A 158 10.35 16.62 11.11
CA THR A 158 8.90 16.48 11.01
C THR A 158 8.28 17.81 10.58
N LYS A 159 7.01 17.80 10.16
CA LYS A 159 6.28 19.00 9.77
C LYS A 159 4.84 18.91 10.28
N THR A 160 4.32 19.99 10.84
CA THR A 160 2.90 20.10 11.19
C THR A 160 2.07 20.33 9.94
N ALA A 161 0.82 19.85 9.94
CA ALA A 161 -0.10 20.12 8.84
C ALA A 161 -0.39 21.64 8.76
N PRO A 162 -0.77 22.17 7.60
CA PRO A 162 -1.34 23.51 7.49
C PRO A 162 -2.66 23.63 8.26
N ALA A 163 -3.03 24.84 8.67
CA ALA A 163 -4.33 25.07 9.30
C ALA A 163 -5.46 24.85 8.27
N PRO A 164 -6.64 24.31 8.62
CA PRO A 164 -7.66 23.94 7.64
C PRO A 164 -8.15 25.11 6.76
N ASP A 165 -8.09 26.34 7.24
CA ASP A 165 -8.48 27.56 6.51
C ASP A 165 -7.33 28.26 5.79
N SER A 166 -6.13 27.66 5.74
CA SER A 166 -4.97 28.25 5.08
C SER A 166 -4.92 27.92 3.59
N ASP A 167 -4.66 28.94 2.78
CA ASP A 167 -4.25 28.80 1.39
C ASP A 167 -2.76 28.45 1.35
N ILE A 168 -2.44 27.24 0.90
CA ILE A 168 -1.07 26.81 0.61
C ILE A 168 -0.92 26.67 -0.90
N ASP A 169 0.20 27.13 -1.44
CA ASP A 169 0.44 27.12 -2.89
C ASP A 169 0.81 25.72 -3.41
N GLU A 170 1.41 24.90 -2.55
CA GLU A 170 1.94 23.59 -2.93
C GLU A 170 1.95 22.62 -1.73
N LEU A 171 1.77 21.32 -2.02
CA LEU A 171 2.03 20.21 -1.12
C LEU A 171 2.83 19.13 -1.86
N SER A 172 3.98 18.73 -1.30
CA SER A 172 4.81 17.65 -1.83
C SER A 172 4.73 16.43 -0.90
N PHE A 173 4.44 15.25 -1.44
CA PHE A 173 4.41 14.01 -0.67
C PHE A 173 4.88 12.81 -1.50
N ALA A 174 5.05 11.66 -0.86
CA ALA A 174 5.25 10.39 -1.56
C ALA A 174 4.42 9.29 -0.91
N PHE A 175 4.15 8.23 -1.65
CA PHE A 175 3.51 7.03 -1.11
C PHE A 175 4.26 5.76 -1.53
N ALA A 176 4.25 4.78 -0.63
CA ALA A 176 4.93 3.51 -0.76
C ALA A 176 4.11 2.36 -0.15
N SER A 177 4.37 1.14 -0.59
CA SER A 177 3.80 -0.08 -0.02
C SER A 177 4.73 -1.27 -0.26
N CYS A 178 4.38 -2.42 0.32
CA CYS A 178 4.90 -3.73 -0.09
C CYS A 178 6.44 -3.82 -0.08
N GLN A 179 6.99 -3.87 1.13
CA GLN A 179 8.42 -3.92 1.37
C GLN A 179 8.86 -5.29 1.90
N ASN A 180 8.64 -6.38 1.17
CA ASN A 180 9.04 -7.71 1.65
C ASN A 180 10.57 -7.79 1.89
N TYR A 181 10.96 -7.91 3.16
CA TYR A 181 12.35 -7.80 3.62
C TYR A 181 13.33 -8.81 2.98
N PRO A 182 12.96 -10.10 2.76
CA PRO A 182 13.81 -11.08 2.10
C PRO A 182 13.84 -10.96 0.56
N SER A 183 13.01 -10.11 -0.04
CA SER A 183 12.93 -9.94 -1.50
C SER A 183 13.93 -8.94 -2.07
N GLY A 184 14.51 -8.06 -1.24
CA GLY A 184 15.50 -7.09 -1.70
C GLY A 184 15.96 -6.14 -0.60
N TYR A 185 16.95 -5.30 -0.93
CA TYR A 185 17.38 -4.18 -0.10
C TYR A 185 16.38 -3.01 -0.23
N TYR A 186 16.33 -2.18 0.80
CA TYR A 186 15.47 -0.99 0.82
C TYR A 186 16.18 0.23 0.24
N THR A 187 16.80 0.09 -0.93
CA THR A 187 17.42 1.20 -1.68
C THR A 187 16.40 2.28 -2.02
N SER A 188 15.14 1.91 -2.30
CA SER A 188 14.04 2.85 -2.49
C SER A 188 13.85 3.79 -1.29
N HIS A 189 14.02 3.30 -0.05
CA HIS A 189 13.93 4.15 1.15
C HIS A 189 15.12 5.09 1.33
N GLU A 190 16.33 4.71 0.87
CA GLU A 190 17.50 5.60 0.87
C GLU A 190 17.23 6.82 0.02
N HIS A 191 16.80 6.61 -1.23
CA HIS A 191 16.45 7.70 -2.15
C HIS A 191 15.24 8.50 -1.67
N LEU A 192 14.22 7.84 -1.11
CA LEU A 192 13.05 8.52 -0.55
C LEU A 192 13.43 9.46 0.59
N ALA A 193 14.42 9.09 1.42
CA ALA A 193 14.90 9.94 2.51
C ALA A 193 15.60 11.23 2.03
N GLU A 194 16.03 11.28 0.77
CA GLU A 194 16.65 12.44 0.12
C GLU A 194 15.65 13.38 -0.55
N GLU A 195 14.38 12.97 -0.70
CA GLU A 195 13.31 13.80 -1.26
C GLU A 195 12.91 14.92 -0.28
N GLU A 196 12.49 16.07 -0.82
CA GLU A 196 11.97 17.19 -0.03
C GLU A 196 10.44 17.12 0.04
N LEU A 197 9.94 16.37 1.04
CA LEU A 197 8.52 16.08 1.21
C LEU A 197 7.95 16.73 2.48
N ASP A 198 6.69 17.13 2.41
CA ASP A 198 5.92 17.61 3.55
C ASP A 198 5.39 16.47 4.43
N VAL A 199 5.05 15.34 3.80
CA VAL A 199 4.51 14.13 4.42
C VAL A 199 4.77 12.92 3.52
N ALA A 200 4.78 11.71 4.07
CA ALA A 200 4.75 10.48 3.28
C ALA A 200 3.64 9.53 3.75
N PHE A 201 3.22 8.66 2.85
CA PHE A 201 2.21 7.65 3.10
C PHE A 201 2.79 6.23 2.97
N HIS A 202 2.37 5.34 3.87
CA HIS A 202 2.57 3.90 3.68
C HIS A 202 1.20 3.24 3.55
N LEU A 203 0.95 2.58 2.41
CA LEU A 203 -0.40 2.13 2.03
C LEU A 203 -0.70 0.67 2.38
N GLY A 204 0.29 -0.07 2.90
CA GLY A 204 0.10 -1.44 3.38
C GLY A 204 1.32 -2.31 3.12
N ASP A 205 1.34 -3.51 3.68
CA ASP A 205 2.44 -4.47 3.56
C ASP A 205 3.79 -3.91 4.04
N TYR A 206 3.74 -3.18 5.16
CA TYR A 206 4.92 -2.70 5.86
C TYR A 206 5.74 -3.87 6.37
N ILE A 207 5.07 -4.94 6.83
CA ILE A 207 5.70 -6.23 7.11
C ILE A 207 5.02 -7.32 6.29
N TYR A 208 5.72 -8.43 6.10
CA TYR A 208 5.13 -9.70 5.70
C TYR A 208 5.20 -10.66 6.89
N GLU A 209 4.19 -11.50 7.07
CA GLU A 209 4.01 -12.40 8.22
C GLU A 209 4.60 -13.80 7.98
N GLY A 210 4.82 -14.17 6.72
CA GLY A 210 5.30 -15.48 6.29
C GLY A 210 6.72 -15.86 6.77
N SER A 211 7.23 -17.00 6.30
CA SER A 211 8.53 -17.57 6.72
C SER A 211 9.64 -17.44 5.69
N ALA A 212 9.44 -16.64 4.63
CA ALA A 212 10.37 -16.49 3.51
C ALA A 212 11.79 -16.19 3.99
N GLN A 213 12.78 -16.90 3.43
CA GLN A 213 14.19 -16.69 3.77
C GLN A 213 14.95 -15.92 2.69
N GLY A 214 14.37 -15.76 1.49
CA GLY A 214 15.01 -15.05 0.39
C GLY A 214 16.29 -15.73 -0.11
N SER A 215 16.97 -15.05 -1.02
CA SER A 215 18.32 -15.38 -1.50
C SER A 215 19.41 -14.52 -0.83
N PHE A 216 19.00 -13.44 -0.18
CA PHE A 216 19.86 -12.52 0.57
C PHE A 216 20.03 -12.99 2.02
N ASP A 217 21.05 -12.51 2.74
CA ASP A 217 21.18 -12.69 4.21
C ASP A 217 20.17 -11.80 4.97
N ARG A 218 18.91 -11.88 4.55
CA ARG A 218 17.77 -11.05 4.95
C ARG A 218 16.52 -11.92 5.12
N GLY A 219 16.68 -13.18 5.53
CA GLY A 219 15.55 -14.06 5.78
C GLY A 219 14.69 -13.59 6.95
N HIS A 220 13.39 -13.88 6.92
CA HIS A 220 12.48 -13.50 7.99
C HIS A 220 12.87 -14.08 9.35
N GLU A 221 12.77 -13.24 10.37
CA GLU A 221 12.89 -13.60 11.79
C GLU A 221 11.56 -13.27 12.50
N PRO A 222 10.95 -14.20 13.24
CA PRO A 222 11.32 -15.62 13.28
C PRO A 222 11.11 -16.32 11.92
N PRO A 223 11.85 -17.40 11.60
CA PRO A 223 11.77 -18.10 10.30
C PRO A 223 10.54 -19.02 10.23
N ARG A 224 9.38 -18.46 10.56
CA ARG A 224 8.06 -19.09 10.60
C ARG A 224 6.99 -18.02 10.42
N GLN A 225 5.76 -18.46 10.17
CA GLN A 225 4.62 -17.55 10.14
C GLN A 225 4.41 -16.90 11.51
N CYS A 226 4.18 -15.59 11.52
CA CYS A 226 3.82 -14.84 12.71
C CYS A 226 2.41 -15.23 13.18
N LYS A 227 2.27 -15.55 14.47
CA LYS A 227 0.96 -15.86 15.08
C LYS A 227 0.77 -15.19 16.44
N SER A 228 1.85 -15.09 17.21
CA SER A 228 1.81 -14.48 18.55
C SER A 228 2.27 -13.03 18.55
N LEU A 229 1.91 -12.27 19.58
CA LEU A 229 2.38 -10.89 19.77
C LEU A 229 3.92 -10.79 19.75
N SER A 230 4.61 -11.79 20.30
CA SER A 230 6.07 -11.89 20.24
C SER A 230 6.57 -11.99 18.80
N ASP A 231 5.89 -12.73 17.93
CA ASP A 231 6.32 -12.92 16.55
C ASP A 231 6.19 -11.62 15.76
N TYR A 232 5.06 -10.93 15.90
CA TYR A 232 4.85 -9.64 15.24
C TYR A 232 5.80 -8.56 15.76
N ARG A 233 6.09 -8.51 17.08
CA ARG A 233 7.08 -7.58 17.64
C ARG A 233 8.49 -7.81 17.08
N ILE A 234 8.89 -9.07 16.93
CA ILE A 234 10.19 -9.42 16.33
C ILE A 234 10.19 -9.06 14.83
N ARG A 235 9.11 -9.37 14.11
CA ARG A 235 9.00 -9.07 12.67
C ARG A 235 9.04 -7.56 12.38
N HIS A 236 8.27 -6.76 13.11
CA HIS A 236 8.35 -5.29 13.01
C HIS A 236 9.74 -4.77 13.37
N ALA A 237 10.38 -5.32 14.39
CA ALA A 237 11.73 -4.92 14.78
C ALA A 237 12.77 -5.26 13.70
N GLN A 238 12.67 -6.42 13.07
CA GLN A 238 13.49 -6.80 11.91
C GLN A 238 13.37 -5.77 10.80
N TYR A 239 12.15 -5.46 10.37
CA TYR A 239 11.94 -4.52 9.28
C TYR A 239 12.46 -3.12 9.64
N LYS A 240 12.13 -2.62 10.84
CA LYS A 240 12.58 -1.31 11.34
C LYS A 240 14.07 -1.26 11.72
N SER A 241 14.80 -2.37 11.69
CA SER A 241 16.25 -2.39 11.90
C SER A 241 17.05 -2.04 10.64
N ASP A 242 16.39 -1.98 9.48
CA ASP A 242 17.01 -1.52 8.24
C ASP A 242 17.32 -0.02 8.32
N SER A 243 18.56 0.38 8.01
CA SER A 243 19.00 1.78 8.13
C SER A 243 18.29 2.71 7.16
N ASN A 244 18.01 2.24 5.94
CA ASN A 244 17.39 3.09 4.91
C ASN A 244 15.95 3.42 5.33
N LEU A 245 15.23 2.43 5.87
CA LEU A 245 13.90 2.65 6.45
C LEU A 245 13.95 3.56 7.69
N GLN A 246 14.98 3.46 8.55
CA GLN A 246 15.13 4.38 9.67
C GLN A 246 15.36 5.83 9.21
N ASP A 247 16.18 6.01 8.19
CA ASP A 247 16.49 7.33 7.64
C ASP A 247 15.25 7.97 7.00
N SER A 248 14.44 7.19 6.26
CA SER A 248 13.16 7.67 5.70
C SER A 248 12.12 8.00 6.79
N HIS A 249 12.02 7.20 7.86
CA HIS A 249 11.18 7.52 9.04
C HIS A 249 11.65 8.79 9.78
N ALA A 250 12.96 9.06 9.78
CA ALA A 250 13.52 10.24 10.40
C ALA A 250 13.44 11.49 9.52
N ALA A 251 13.13 11.38 8.23
CA ALA A 251 13.18 12.48 7.28
C ALA A 251 11.87 13.30 7.21
N PHE A 252 10.71 12.71 7.43
CA PHE A 252 9.39 13.35 7.29
C PHE A 252 8.33 12.71 8.20
N PRO A 253 7.16 13.35 8.44
CA PRO A 253 6.04 12.68 9.09
C PRO A 253 5.39 11.64 8.16
N TRP A 254 5.03 10.49 8.71
CA TRP A 254 4.37 9.40 8.00
C TRP A 254 2.90 9.28 8.40
N ILE A 255 2.02 9.17 7.41
CA ILE A 255 0.63 8.75 7.57
C ILE A 255 0.55 7.31 7.09
N VAL A 256 0.35 6.37 8.02
CA VAL A 256 0.37 4.94 7.70
C VAL A 256 -1.03 4.33 7.77
N THR A 257 -1.30 3.42 6.83
CA THR A 257 -2.35 2.42 6.95
C THR A 257 -1.74 1.03 6.73
N TRP A 258 -2.46 -0.03 7.07
CA TRP A 258 -2.06 -1.41 6.81
C TRP A 258 -2.70 -1.94 5.53
N ASP A 259 -2.27 -3.11 5.08
CA ASP A 259 -3.06 -4.02 4.26
C ASP A 259 -3.19 -5.39 4.92
N ASP A 260 -3.09 -6.49 4.17
CA ASP A 260 -3.31 -7.85 4.68
C ASP A 260 -2.09 -8.39 5.45
N HIS A 261 -0.89 -8.19 4.93
CA HIS A 261 0.33 -8.83 5.43
C HIS A 261 0.82 -8.32 6.79
N GLU A 262 0.28 -7.20 7.28
CA GLU A 262 0.39 -6.83 8.70
C GLU A 262 -0.18 -7.90 9.65
N VAL A 263 -1.12 -8.73 9.17
CA VAL A 263 -1.73 -9.83 9.92
C VAL A 263 -1.48 -11.16 9.21
N GLU A 264 -2.10 -11.36 8.05
CA GLU A 264 -2.05 -12.57 7.24
C GLU A 264 -2.57 -12.30 5.84
N ASN A 265 -1.90 -12.87 4.86
CA ASN A 265 -2.25 -12.79 3.46
C ASN A 265 -3.77 -12.99 3.22
N ASN A 266 -4.40 -12.02 2.56
CA ASN A 266 -5.81 -11.95 2.16
C ASN A 266 -6.85 -12.03 3.30
N TYR A 267 -6.54 -11.68 4.55
CA TYR A 267 -7.60 -11.70 5.59
C TYR A 267 -8.77 -10.73 5.27
N ALA A 268 -9.96 -11.08 5.74
CA ALA A 268 -11.21 -10.34 5.57
C ALA A 268 -12.01 -10.26 6.89
N ASP A 269 -12.00 -9.10 7.54
CA ASP A 269 -12.53 -8.90 8.90
C ASP A 269 -12.06 -9.99 9.87
N GLU A 270 -12.94 -10.94 10.23
CA GLU A 270 -12.68 -12.02 11.20
C GLU A 270 -12.33 -13.37 10.54
N ASP A 271 -12.09 -13.38 9.22
CA ASP A 271 -11.83 -14.57 8.41
C ASP A 271 -10.43 -14.54 7.75
N ASP A 272 -9.68 -15.61 7.98
CA ASP A 272 -8.42 -15.99 7.33
C ASP A 272 -8.46 -17.46 6.85
N GLY A 273 -9.63 -18.10 6.91
CA GLY A 273 -9.86 -19.52 6.74
C GLY A 273 -9.66 -20.37 8.01
N ALA A 274 -9.20 -19.79 9.13
CA ALA A 274 -9.12 -20.44 10.44
C ALA A 274 -10.40 -20.22 11.25
N PRO A 275 -10.57 -20.89 12.41
CA PRO A 275 -11.67 -20.57 13.32
C PRO A 275 -11.58 -19.09 13.77
N PRO A 276 -12.66 -18.30 13.68
CA PRO A 276 -12.62 -16.85 13.96
C PRO A 276 -12.04 -16.49 15.34
N GLU A 277 -12.25 -17.34 16.34
CA GLU A 277 -11.67 -17.17 17.67
C GLU A 277 -10.13 -17.25 17.71
N GLU A 278 -9.53 -18.12 16.89
CA GLU A 278 -8.06 -18.22 16.75
C GLU A 278 -7.53 -17.01 15.96
N PHE A 279 -8.23 -16.64 14.89
CA PHE A 279 -7.80 -15.52 14.05
C PHE A 279 -7.90 -14.18 14.79
N LEU A 280 -8.97 -13.92 15.54
CA LEU A 280 -9.11 -12.68 16.31
C LEU A 280 -8.03 -12.55 17.40
N GLU A 281 -7.54 -13.66 17.97
CA GLU A 281 -6.36 -13.61 18.86
C GLU A 281 -5.08 -13.19 18.11
N ARG A 282 -4.90 -13.69 16.89
CA ARG A 282 -3.80 -13.31 16.00
C ARG A 282 -3.90 -11.85 15.53
N ARG A 283 -5.09 -11.40 15.10
CA ARG A 283 -5.38 -10.02 14.71
C ARG A 283 -5.11 -9.04 15.84
N ALA A 284 -5.55 -9.38 17.06
CA ALA A 284 -5.24 -8.59 18.26
C ALA A 284 -3.73 -8.47 18.52
N ALA A 285 -2.98 -9.57 18.36
CA ALA A 285 -1.52 -9.56 18.49
C ALA A 285 -0.85 -8.71 17.41
N ALA A 286 -1.29 -8.82 16.16
CA ALA A 286 -0.79 -8.05 15.03
C ALA A 286 -1.06 -6.55 15.19
N TYR A 287 -2.30 -6.15 15.47
CA TYR A 287 -2.70 -4.75 15.63
C TYR A 287 -2.00 -4.08 16.82
N GLN A 288 -1.84 -4.81 17.93
CA GLN A 288 -1.04 -4.31 19.05
C GLN A 288 0.41 -4.06 18.62
N ALA A 289 1.05 -5.02 17.95
CA ALA A 289 2.42 -4.83 17.46
C ALA A 289 2.53 -3.70 16.44
N TYR A 290 1.55 -3.54 15.54
CA TYR A 290 1.51 -2.45 14.56
C TYR A 290 1.48 -1.09 15.26
N TRP A 291 0.55 -0.87 16.19
CA TRP A 291 0.48 0.37 16.97
C TRP A 291 1.77 0.65 17.75
N GLU A 292 2.38 -0.38 18.33
CA GLU A 292 3.66 -0.26 19.06
C GLU A 292 4.83 0.22 18.17
N HIS A 293 4.77 -0.02 16.85
CA HIS A 293 5.86 0.25 15.91
C HIS A 293 5.60 1.38 14.90
N MET A 294 4.40 1.96 14.93
CA MET A 294 3.98 3.04 14.03
C MET A 294 3.76 4.36 14.78
N PRO A 295 4.02 5.51 14.13
CA PRO A 295 3.83 6.83 14.72
C PRO A 295 2.34 7.26 14.68
N ILE A 296 1.47 6.44 15.27
CA ILE A 296 0.02 6.66 15.33
C ILE A 296 -0.35 7.29 16.67
N ARG A 297 -1.39 8.14 16.69
CA ARG A 297 -1.86 8.78 17.93
C ARG A 297 -2.23 7.75 19.01
N ARG A 298 -1.95 8.10 20.27
CA ARG A 298 -2.22 7.23 21.43
C ARG A 298 -3.71 6.97 21.63
N SER A 299 -4.57 7.89 21.19
CA SER A 299 -6.03 7.74 21.22
C SER A 299 -6.53 6.58 20.35
N ARG A 300 -5.69 6.04 19.46
CA ARG A 300 -5.98 4.91 18.58
C ARG A 300 -5.35 3.60 19.05
N MET A 301 -4.93 3.52 20.31
CA MET A 301 -4.45 2.26 20.87
C MET A 301 -5.52 1.15 20.69
N PRO A 302 -5.15 -0.06 20.24
CA PRO A 302 -6.10 -1.13 19.98
C PRO A 302 -6.85 -1.58 21.24
N ASP A 303 -8.09 -2.04 21.05
CA ASP A 303 -8.87 -2.79 22.04
C ASP A 303 -9.06 -4.23 21.54
N GLY A 304 -8.14 -5.11 21.94
CA GLY A 304 -8.11 -6.48 21.44
C GLY A 304 -7.90 -6.51 19.92
N PRO A 305 -8.80 -7.15 19.14
CA PRO A 305 -8.69 -7.27 17.69
C PRO A 305 -9.15 -6.02 16.93
N ASP A 306 -9.48 -4.91 17.61
CA ASP A 306 -10.02 -3.72 16.97
C ASP A 306 -9.07 -2.53 17.11
N LEU A 307 -8.64 -1.94 16.00
CA LEU A 307 -7.88 -0.68 15.97
C LEU A 307 -8.51 0.25 14.92
N PRO A 308 -9.17 1.35 15.33
CA PRO A 308 -9.87 2.21 14.38
C PRO A 308 -8.87 3.06 13.59
N LEU A 309 -8.33 2.51 12.50
CA LEU A 309 -7.20 3.06 11.76
C LEU A 309 -7.59 4.13 10.73
N TYR A 310 -8.74 3.99 10.07
CA TYR A 310 -9.19 4.98 9.08
C TYR A 310 -9.37 6.36 9.73
N ARG A 311 -8.94 7.40 9.00
CA ARG A 311 -8.87 8.78 9.51
C ARG A 311 -8.66 9.79 8.38
N ARG A 312 -8.96 11.06 8.67
CA ARG A 312 -8.90 12.18 7.72
C ARG A 312 -7.84 13.19 8.12
N PHE A 313 -7.10 13.69 7.14
CA PHE A 313 -6.11 14.77 7.30
C PHE A 313 -6.35 15.87 6.27
N THR A 314 -6.59 17.08 6.75
CA THR A 314 -6.81 18.26 5.90
C THR A 314 -5.55 19.12 5.87
N PHE A 315 -5.01 19.33 4.69
CA PHE A 315 -3.83 20.16 4.43
C PHE A 315 -4.27 21.50 3.81
N GLY A 316 -4.71 22.41 4.67
CA GLY A 316 -5.26 23.68 4.23
C GLY A 316 -6.52 23.51 3.39
N GLN A 317 -6.76 24.46 2.50
CA GLN A 317 -7.80 24.35 1.47
C GLN A 317 -7.32 23.57 0.24
N LEU A 318 -6.10 23.01 0.26
CA LEU A 318 -5.51 22.35 -0.91
C LEU A 318 -5.95 20.89 -1.02
N ALA A 319 -5.78 20.08 0.03
CA ALA A 319 -6.02 18.66 -0.05
C ALA A 319 -6.63 18.08 1.23
N GLU A 320 -7.60 17.19 1.06
CA GLU A 320 -8.12 16.34 2.12
C GLU A 320 -7.80 14.87 1.83
N PHE A 321 -7.03 14.23 2.70
CA PHE A 321 -6.69 12.82 2.61
C PHE A 321 -7.63 11.99 3.48
N ASN A 322 -8.43 11.15 2.85
CA ASN A 322 -9.25 10.10 3.45
C ASN A 322 -8.44 8.81 3.46
N VAL A 323 -7.78 8.52 4.59
CA VAL A 323 -6.99 7.30 4.77
C VAL A 323 -7.93 6.17 5.15
N LEU A 324 -8.04 5.17 4.28
CA LEU A 324 -8.99 4.08 4.42
C LEU A 324 -8.37 2.84 5.07
N ASP A 325 -9.25 1.99 5.58
CA ASP A 325 -9.00 0.60 5.96
C ASP A 325 -9.94 -0.30 5.15
N THR A 326 -9.38 -1.07 4.22
CA THR A 326 -10.14 -2.00 3.36
C THR A 326 -9.94 -3.45 3.80
N ARG A 327 -9.57 -3.70 5.07
CA ARG A 327 -9.33 -5.05 5.61
C ARG A 327 -10.14 -5.37 6.85
N GLN A 328 -10.16 -4.47 7.84
CA GLN A 328 -10.76 -4.80 9.14
C GLN A 328 -12.29 -5.00 9.06
N TYR A 329 -12.96 -4.45 8.04
CA TYR A 329 -14.43 -4.40 7.97
C TYR A 329 -15.04 -5.04 6.72
N ARG A 330 -14.20 -5.59 5.83
CA ARG A 330 -14.64 -6.17 4.56
C ARG A 330 -15.31 -7.54 4.78
N ASP A 331 -16.24 -7.87 3.91
CA ASP A 331 -16.70 -9.26 3.75
C ASP A 331 -15.62 -10.13 3.10
N ASP A 332 -15.72 -11.45 3.26
CA ASP A 332 -14.85 -12.45 2.62
C ASP A 332 -14.81 -12.30 1.09
N GLN A 333 -13.67 -12.60 0.47
CA GLN A 333 -13.46 -12.54 -0.97
C GLN A 333 -14.38 -13.50 -1.72
N THR A 334 -14.79 -13.13 -2.93
CA THR A 334 -15.50 -14.04 -3.83
C THR A 334 -14.75 -14.22 -5.14
N GLY A 335 -14.66 -15.46 -5.62
CA GLY A 335 -14.22 -15.76 -6.98
C GLY A 335 -15.33 -15.66 -8.03
N SER A 336 -16.55 -15.29 -7.62
CA SER A 336 -17.73 -15.24 -8.48
C SER A 336 -18.02 -13.81 -8.91
N SER A 337 -17.99 -13.56 -10.23
CA SER A 337 -18.40 -12.28 -10.80
C SER A 337 -19.83 -11.90 -10.36
N GLU A 338 -20.78 -12.84 -10.40
CA GLU A 338 -22.16 -12.53 -9.98
C GLU A 338 -22.27 -12.15 -8.49
N GLU A 339 -21.46 -12.74 -7.62
CA GLU A 339 -21.45 -12.39 -6.20
C GLU A 339 -20.74 -11.06 -5.93
N ALA A 340 -19.72 -10.72 -6.73
CA ALA A 340 -19.05 -9.44 -6.65
C ALA A 340 -19.95 -8.23 -6.96
N LYS A 341 -21.11 -8.46 -7.62
CA LYS A 341 -22.16 -7.45 -7.87
C LYS A 341 -23.19 -7.35 -6.74
N ASN A 342 -23.11 -8.20 -5.71
CA ASN A 342 -24.10 -8.22 -4.64
C ASN A 342 -24.02 -6.92 -3.81
N PRO A 343 -25.11 -6.12 -3.75
CA PRO A 343 -25.12 -4.87 -2.97
C PRO A 343 -25.13 -5.08 -1.45
N GLU A 344 -25.22 -6.33 -0.97
CA GLU A 344 -25.08 -6.65 0.45
C GLU A 344 -23.61 -6.90 0.86
N ARG A 345 -22.66 -6.94 -0.09
CA ARG A 345 -21.24 -7.13 0.23
C ARG A 345 -20.54 -5.80 0.36
N THR A 346 -19.65 -5.67 1.35
CA THR A 346 -18.91 -4.45 1.63
C THR A 346 -17.41 -4.65 1.77
N ILE A 347 -16.62 -3.65 1.37
CA ILE A 347 -15.17 -3.59 1.60
C ILE A 347 -14.80 -2.63 2.75
N LEU A 348 -15.62 -1.61 3.00
CA LEU A 348 -15.38 -0.59 4.03
C LEU A 348 -16.18 -0.83 5.31
N GLY A 349 -17.29 -1.56 5.23
CA GLY A 349 -18.32 -1.59 6.26
C GLY A 349 -19.14 -0.29 6.31
N ASP A 350 -20.38 -0.39 6.80
CA ASP A 350 -21.36 0.70 6.81
C ASP A 350 -20.85 2.01 7.45
N GLU A 351 -20.11 1.92 8.56
CA GLU A 351 -19.67 3.09 9.33
C GLU A 351 -18.59 3.90 8.58
N GLN A 352 -17.64 3.21 7.94
CA GLN A 352 -16.56 3.87 7.20
C GLN A 352 -17.04 4.37 5.84
N GLU A 353 -17.91 3.64 5.14
CA GLU A 353 -18.53 4.12 3.90
C GLU A 353 -19.30 5.42 4.16
N GLN A 354 -20.18 5.45 5.16
CA GLN A 354 -20.93 6.67 5.47
C GLN A 354 -20.01 7.82 5.88
N TRP A 355 -18.97 7.55 6.67
CA TRP A 355 -17.97 8.57 7.05
C TRP A 355 -17.23 9.17 5.84
N LEU A 356 -16.98 8.35 4.81
CA LEU A 356 -16.35 8.81 3.56
C LEU A 356 -17.30 9.66 2.73
N LEU A 357 -18.54 9.20 2.54
CA LEU A 357 -19.58 9.93 1.80
C LEU A 357 -19.92 11.28 2.44
N ASP A 358 -20.04 11.31 3.77
CA ASP A 358 -20.22 12.56 4.53
C ASP A 358 -19.01 13.48 4.32
N GLY A 359 -17.80 12.92 4.27
CA GLY A 359 -16.56 13.65 3.98
C GLY A 359 -16.57 14.33 2.62
N PHE A 360 -16.93 13.63 1.55
CA PHE A 360 -17.04 14.24 0.22
C PHE A 360 -18.03 15.40 0.19
N THR A 361 -19.13 15.30 0.93
CA THR A 361 -20.13 16.37 1.01
C THR A 361 -19.67 17.57 1.84
N GLU A 362 -18.84 17.33 2.87
CA GLU A 362 -18.40 18.35 3.82
C GLU A 362 -17.07 19.02 3.42
N SER A 363 -16.27 18.38 2.56
CA SER A 363 -14.95 18.86 2.16
C SER A 363 -15.04 20.18 1.40
N ALA A 364 -14.12 21.08 1.72
CA ALA A 364 -13.91 22.34 1.01
C ALA A 364 -12.49 22.41 0.39
N SER A 365 -11.80 21.26 0.34
CA SER A 365 -10.44 21.18 -0.21
C SER A 365 -10.47 21.07 -1.72
N ALA A 366 -9.48 21.64 -2.40
CA ALA A 366 -9.35 21.58 -3.86
C ALA A 366 -9.16 20.15 -4.38
N TRP A 367 -8.52 19.27 -3.60
CA TRP A 367 -8.33 17.86 -3.92
C TRP A 367 -8.87 16.95 -2.82
N ASN A 368 -9.61 15.90 -3.19
CA ASN A 368 -10.09 14.89 -2.26
C ASN A 368 -9.45 13.54 -2.57
N VAL A 369 -8.63 13.06 -1.64
CA VAL A 369 -7.76 11.91 -1.88
C VAL A 369 -8.25 10.70 -1.09
N LEU A 370 -8.30 9.55 -1.74
CA LEU A 370 -8.51 8.25 -1.10
C LEU A 370 -7.14 7.58 -1.01
N ALA A 371 -6.58 7.53 0.20
CA ALA A 371 -5.32 6.84 0.45
C ALA A 371 -5.60 5.45 1.00
N GLN A 372 -5.39 4.42 0.17
CA GLN A 372 -5.94 3.09 0.43
C GLN A 372 -5.08 1.97 -0.18
N GLN A 373 -5.48 0.73 0.07
CA GLN A 373 -4.65 -0.46 -0.06
C GLN A 373 -4.64 -1.05 -1.47
N VAL A 374 -5.82 -1.37 -2.01
CA VAL A 374 -6.01 -2.29 -3.16
C VAL A 374 -6.60 -1.57 -4.37
N PRO A 375 -6.18 -1.86 -5.62
CA PRO A 375 -6.65 -1.15 -6.82
C PRO A 375 -8.16 -0.92 -6.91
N PHE A 376 -8.52 0.35 -7.15
CA PHE A 376 -9.89 0.83 -7.24
C PHE A 376 -10.45 0.72 -8.65
N ALA A 377 -9.66 1.06 -9.67
CA ALA A 377 -10.01 0.88 -11.07
C ALA A 377 -10.38 -0.57 -11.36
N ALA A 378 -11.28 -0.76 -12.31
CA ALA A 378 -11.65 -2.11 -12.71
C ALA A 378 -10.53 -2.77 -13.51
N THR A 379 -10.24 -4.03 -13.21
CA THR A 379 -9.35 -4.85 -14.03
C THR A 379 -10.17 -5.88 -14.78
N ASP A 380 -10.08 -5.84 -16.12
CA ASP A 380 -10.70 -6.86 -16.94
C ASP A 380 -9.87 -8.14 -16.86
N ASN A 381 -10.47 -9.20 -16.31
CA ASN A 381 -9.83 -10.51 -16.22
C ASN A 381 -10.13 -11.37 -17.46
N ASN A 382 -10.89 -10.83 -18.41
CA ASN A 382 -11.17 -11.48 -19.66
C ASN A 382 -10.32 -10.85 -20.77
N ALA A 383 -9.48 -11.66 -21.40
CA ALA A 383 -8.78 -11.25 -22.62
C ALA A 383 -9.73 -11.24 -23.84
N ASP A 384 -11.05 -11.45 -23.67
CA ASP A 384 -12.03 -11.18 -24.72
C ASP A 384 -12.40 -9.69 -24.76
N PRO A 385 -11.99 -8.93 -25.80
CA PRO A 385 -12.38 -7.53 -25.92
C PRO A 385 -13.90 -7.33 -26.11
N ASP A 386 -14.65 -8.39 -26.46
CA ASP A 386 -16.11 -8.34 -26.63
C ASP A 386 -16.89 -8.78 -25.37
N ASP A 387 -16.22 -9.26 -24.30
CA ASP A 387 -16.86 -9.76 -23.07
C ASP A 387 -16.13 -9.27 -21.81
N VAL A 388 -16.54 -8.09 -21.32
CA VAL A 388 -15.99 -7.47 -20.11
C VAL A 388 -16.35 -8.29 -18.87
N ASP A 389 -15.36 -8.93 -18.24
CA ASP A 389 -15.53 -9.59 -16.94
C ASP A 389 -14.48 -9.15 -15.94
N PHE A 390 -14.87 -8.20 -15.09
CA PHE A 390 -14.04 -7.78 -13.95
C PHE A 390 -13.85 -8.87 -12.88
N GLY A 391 -14.49 -10.05 -13.05
CA GLY A 391 -14.34 -11.18 -12.16
C GLY A 391 -14.84 -10.88 -10.74
N GLY A 392 -14.18 -11.52 -9.78
CA GLY A 392 -14.23 -11.17 -8.37
C GLY A 392 -12.80 -11.24 -7.80
N GLY A 393 -12.65 -11.11 -6.49
CA GLY A 393 -11.38 -11.37 -5.84
C GLY A 393 -11.14 -10.49 -4.64
N ASP A 394 -9.87 -10.16 -4.43
CA ASP A 394 -9.39 -9.46 -3.23
C ASP A 394 -9.53 -7.93 -3.29
N LYS A 395 -9.65 -7.36 -4.49
CA LYS A 395 -9.62 -5.91 -4.75
C LYS A 395 -11.03 -5.35 -4.88
N TRP A 396 -11.17 -4.08 -5.28
CA TRP A 396 -12.48 -3.45 -5.50
C TRP A 396 -13.34 -4.12 -6.57
N ASP A 397 -12.74 -4.87 -7.51
CA ASP A 397 -13.47 -5.76 -8.43
C ASP A 397 -14.27 -6.85 -7.72
N GLY A 398 -13.83 -7.24 -6.52
CA GLY A 398 -14.60 -8.09 -5.64
C GLY A 398 -15.82 -7.38 -5.06
N TYR A 399 -15.88 -6.05 -4.94
CA TYR A 399 -16.89 -5.31 -4.18
C TYR A 399 -17.52 -4.20 -5.04
N ARG A 400 -18.10 -4.58 -6.18
CA ARG A 400 -18.50 -3.63 -7.23
C ARG A 400 -19.63 -2.70 -6.83
N ALA A 401 -20.50 -3.12 -5.91
CA ALA A 401 -21.55 -2.26 -5.39
C ALA A 401 -20.97 -1.09 -4.58
N ASP A 402 -20.10 -1.35 -3.60
CA ASP A 402 -19.38 -0.31 -2.84
C ASP A 402 -18.56 0.59 -3.78
N ARG A 403 -17.84 0.00 -4.76
CA ARG A 403 -17.11 0.79 -5.76
C ARG A 403 -18.05 1.75 -6.49
N GLN A 404 -19.20 1.26 -6.96
CA GLN A 404 -20.16 2.09 -7.68
C GLN A 404 -20.73 3.18 -6.78
N THR A 405 -21.03 2.91 -5.50
CA THR A 405 -21.46 3.93 -4.53
C THR A 405 -20.46 5.09 -4.45
N LEU A 406 -19.15 4.78 -4.42
CA LEU A 406 -18.12 5.81 -4.38
C LEU A 406 -17.94 6.53 -5.72
N LEU A 407 -17.98 5.82 -6.86
CA LEU A 407 -17.92 6.43 -8.19
C LEU A 407 -19.11 7.39 -8.42
N ASP A 408 -20.30 6.98 -8.00
CA ASP A 408 -21.51 7.82 -8.06
C ASP A 408 -21.29 9.08 -7.23
N ALA A 409 -20.84 8.97 -5.98
CA ALA A 409 -20.56 10.12 -5.12
C ALA A 409 -19.45 11.04 -5.69
N MET A 410 -18.40 10.47 -6.28
CA MET A 410 -17.35 11.21 -6.97
C MET A 410 -17.87 12.00 -8.17
N SER A 411 -18.90 11.48 -8.85
CA SER A 411 -19.52 12.13 -10.02
C SER A 411 -20.52 13.24 -9.66
N GLU A 412 -21.00 13.31 -8.41
CA GLU A 412 -22.01 14.27 -7.99
C GLU A 412 -21.48 15.71 -7.87
N ASP A 413 -20.19 15.87 -7.57
CA ASP A 413 -19.53 17.17 -7.41
C ASP A 413 -18.27 17.28 -8.28
N ALA A 414 -18.38 18.09 -9.34
CA ALA A 414 -17.29 18.33 -10.28
C ALA A 414 -16.10 19.10 -9.65
N ASP A 415 -16.30 19.74 -8.50
CA ASP A 415 -15.25 20.45 -7.76
C ASP A 415 -14.53 19.54 -6.74
N LEU A 416 -14.95 18.27 -6.59
CA LEU A 416 -14.36 17.32 -5.64
C LEU A 416 -12.92 16.94 -5.99
N ASN A 417 -12.59 16.89 -7.29
CA ASN A 417 -11.30 16.47 -7.84
C ASN A 417 -10.74 15.20 -7.17
N PRO A 418 -11.44 14.05 -7.30
CA PRO A 418 -11.08 12.85 -6.57
C PRO A 418 -9.83 12.17 -7.17
N VAL A 419 -8.88 11.88 -6.30
CA VAL A 419 -7.68 11.08 -6.63
C VAL A 419 -7.59 9.90 -5.69
N VAL A 420 -7.28 8.72 -6.23
CA VAL A 420 -7.02 7.50 -5.46
C VAL A 420 -5.52 7.18 -5.52
N ILE A 421 -4.90 6.91 -4.38
CA ILE A 421 -3.52 6.40 -4.29
C ILE A 421 -3.52 5.02 -3.65
N THR A 422 -2.76 4.10 -4.25
CA THR A 422 -2.96 2.66 -4.02
C THR A 422 -1.64 1.87 -4.00
N GLY A 423 -1.62 0.70 -3.34
CA GLY A 423 -0.50 -0.25 -3.29
C GLY A 423 -0.88 -1.68 -3.72
N ASP A 424 -0.49 -2.68 -2.93
CA ASP A 424 -0.83 -4.13 -3.02
C ASP A 424 -0.35 -4.90 -4.28
N VAL A 425 -0.57 -4.38 -5.50
CA VAL A 425 -0.30 -5.14 -6.75
C VAL A 425 1.15 -5.21 -7.20
N HIS A 426 2.08 -4.59 -6.46
CA HIS A 426 3.53 -4.63 -6.74
C HIS A 426 3.92 -4.11 -8.13
N ARG A 427 3.08 -3.23 -8.69
CA ARG A 427 3.16 -2.70 -10.05
C ARG A 427 2.72 -1.25 -10.04
N ASN A 428 3.29 -0.47 -10.95
CA ASN A 428 2.89 0.90 -11.19
C ASN A 428 1.73 0.89 -12.18
N TYR A 429 0.66 1.64 -11.87
CA TYR A 429 -0.40 1.94 -12.83
C TYR A 429 -0.88 3.38 -12.69
N ALA A 430 -1.30 3.97 -13.80
CA ALA A 430 -2.12 5.17 -13.82
C ALA A 430 -3.43 4.85 -14.54
N TYR A 431 -4.56 5.16 -13.91
CA TYR A 431 -5.89 4.88 -14.43
C TYR A 431 -6.79 6.12 -14.46
N ASN A 432 -7.60 6.22 -15.50
CA ASN A 432 -8.75 7.11 -15.52
C ASN A 432 -9.95 6.39 -14.89
N LEU A 433 -10.48 6.90 -13.78
CA LEU A 433 -11.63 6.26 -13.13
C LEU A 433 -12.91 6.60 -13.89
N LYS A 434 -13.58 5.58 -14.42
CA LYS A 434 -14.80 5.71 -15.23
C LYS A 434 -16.04 5.72 -14.32
N ALA A 435 -17.03 6.55 -14.64
CA ALA A 435 -18.32 6.57 -13.95
C ALA A 435 -19.02 5.20 -14.01
N ASP A 436 -18.85 4.50 -15.14
CA ASP A 436 -19.28 3.13 -15.35
C ASP A 436 -18.19 2.41 -16.15
N PHE A 437 -17.45 1.50 -15.52
CA PHE A 437 -16.40 0.73 -16.20
C PHE A 437 -16.96 -0.23 -17.27
N SER A 438 -18.24 -0.59 -17.23
CA SER A 438 -18.86 -1.40 -18.29
C SER A 438 -19.16 -0.60 -19.57
N ASP A 439 -19.05 0.73 -19.49
CA ASP A 439 -19.07 1.64 -20.63
C ASP A 439 -17.74 2.42 -20.68
N PRO A 440 -16.75 1.96 -21.46
CA PRO A 440 -15.44 2.63 -21.57
C PRO A 440 -15.52 4.10 -22.03
N ASP A 441 -16.61 4.48 -22.70
CA ASP A 441 -16.88 5.85 -23.16
C ASP A 441 -17.57 6.73 -22.09
N SER A 442 -17.93 6.16 -20.93
CA SER A 442 -18.53 6.90 -19.82
C SER A 442 -17.62 8.03 -19.32
N GLU A 443 -18.15 8.94 -18.50
CA GLU A 443 -17.35 10.06 -18.00
C GLU A 443 -16.17 9.56 -17.14
N THR A 444 -15.02 10.22 -17.25
CA THR A 444 -13.96 10.04 -16.25
C THR A 444 -14.29 10.91 -15.06
N VAL A 445 -14.40 10.31 -13.87
CA VAL A 445 -14.85 10.99 -12.64
C VAL A 445 -13.72 11.20 -11.64
N GLY A 446 -12.58 10.53 -11.83
CA GLY A 446 -11.41 10.65 -10.97
C GLY A 446 -10.15 10.05 -11.61
N THR A 447 -9.06 10.03 -10.85
CA THR A 447 -7.78 9.43 -11.29
C THR A 447 -7.24 8.52 -10.21
N GLU A 448 -6.69 7.37 -10.59
CA GLU A 448 -5.96 6.51 -9.67
C GLU A 448 -4.49 6.40 -10.06
N TYR A 449 -3.62 6.57 -9.07
CA TYR A 449 -2.19 6.32 -9.16
C TYR A 449 -1.84 5.13 -8.25
N VAL A 450 -1.54 3.99 -8.85
CA VAL A 450 -1.11 2.78 -8.15
C VAL A 450 0.40 2.74 -8.10
N GLY A 451 0.96 2.63 -6.90
CA GLY A 451 2.38 2.53 -6.65
C GLY A 451 2.85 1.09 -6.63
N THR A 452 4.02 0.86 -7.21
CA THR A 452 4.74 -0.41 -7.09
C THR A 452 5.16 -0.73 -5.66
N SER A 453 5.76 -1.91 -5.48
CA SER A 453 6.42 -2.31 -4.25
C SER A 453 7.78 -1.64 -4.05
N ILE A 454 8.12 -1.40 -2.79
CA ILE A 454 9.49 -1.06 -2.38
C ILE A 454 10.44 -2.20 -2.71
N SER A 455 10.05 -3.46 -2.45
CA SER A 455 10.91 -4.63 -2.70
C SER A 455 10.16 -5.94 -2.97
N SER A 456 8.87 -6.05 -2.65
CA SER A 456 8.10 -7.28 -2.87
C SER A 456 8.19 -7.75 -4.33
N PHE A 457 8.40 -9.06 -4.50
CA PHE A 457 8.70 -9.76 -5.76
C PHE A 457 10.09 -9.54 -6.38
N GLY A 458 10.96 -8.72 -5.79
CA GLY A 458 12.34 -8.57 -6.26
C GLY A 458 12.45 -7.84 -7.61
N ASP A 459 13.53 -8.10 -8.35
CA ASP A 459 13.71 -7.59 -9.71
C ASP A 459 12.77 -8.31 -10.70
N THR A 460 12.34 -7.59 -11.72
CA THR A 460 11.36 -8.00 -12.73
C THR A 460 11.89 -7.76 -14.13
N SER A 461 11.03 -7.95 -15.15
CA SER A 461 11.40 -7.88 -16.55
C SER A 461 11.55 -6.46 -17.13
N GLY A 462 11.33 -5.39 -16.36
CA GLY A 462 11.35 -4.00 -16.88
C GLY A 462 10.16 -3.63 -17.79
N LEU A 463 9.17 -4.52 -17.93
CA LEU A 463 8.03 -4.28 -18.80
C LEU A 463 7.31 -2.98 -18.45
N THR A 464 7.14 -2.13 -19.46
CA THR A 464 6.54 -0.81 -19.36
C THR A 464 5.60 -0.58 -20.53
N GLN A 465 4.37 -0.13 -20.25
CA GLN A 465 3.39 0.24 -21.26
C GLN A 465 2.94 1.68 -21.01
N TYR A 466 2.96 2.48 -22.07
CA TYR A 466 2.40 3.81 -22.07
C TYR A 466 1.07 3.82 -22.82
N GLY A 467 0.03 4.36 -22.19
CA GLY A 467 -1.31 4.38 -22.77
C GLY A 467 -2.18 3.18 -22.38
N PRO A 468 -3.32 3.00 -23.09
CA PRO A 468 -4.29 1.94 -22.79
C PRO A 468 -3.73 0.54 -23.11
N SER A 469 -4.21 -0.46 -22.37
CA SER A 469 -4.07 -1.88 -22.73
C SER A 469 -5.30 -2.36 -23.51
N ALA A 470 -5.19 -3.53 -24.14
CA ALA A 470 -6.28 -4.12 -24.93
C ALA A 470 -7.56 -4.37 -24.10
N GLY A 471 -7.42 -4.80 -22.85
CA GLY A 471 -8.54 -5.09 -21.94
C GLY A 471 -8.97 -3.91 -21.05
N GLU A 472 -8.12 -2.91 -20.87
CA GLU A 472 -8.39 -1.78 -19.97
C GLU A 472 -8.19 -0.44 -20.71
N PRO A 473 -9.16 0.02 -21.53
CA PRO A 473 -9.06 1.29 -22.26
C PRO A 473 -8.87 2.53 -21.37
N TRP A 474 -9.13 2.40 -20.07
CA TRP A 474 -8.90 3.41 -19.04
C TRP A 474 -7.47 3.42 -18.47
N GLN A 475 -6.65 2.40 -18.74
CA GLN A 475 -5.22 2.40 -18.41
C GLN A 475 -4.49 3.52 -19.14
N ARG A 476 -3.54 4.17 -18.46
CA ARG A 476 -2.64 5.19 -19.03
C ARG A 476 -1.18 4.85 -18.82
N PHE A 477 -0.89 3.96 -17.87
CA PHE A 477 0.46 3.51 -17.57
C PHE A 477 0.43 2.14 -16.93
N TYR A 478 1.45 1.35 -17.23
CA TYR A 478 1.80 0.14 -16.51
C TYR A 478 3.32 0.01 -16.47
N ASN A 479 3.87 -0.34 -15.31
CA ASN A 479 5.27 -0.74 -15.18
C ASN A 479 5.45 -1.75 -14.05
N VAL A 480 6.42 -2.64 -14.21
CA VAL A 480 6.70 -3.70 -13.24
C VAL A 480 7.96 -3.47 -12.43
N ASP A 481 8.59 -2.32 -12.38
CA ASP A 481 9.82 -2.12 -11.59
C ASP A 481 9.52 -1.68 -10.15
N ARG A 482 10.51 -1.76 -9.26
CA ARG A 482 10.38 -1.45 -7.82
C ARG A 482 10.66 0.03 -7.55
N GLY A 483 10.09 0.58 -6.48
CA GLY A 483 10.23 2.01 -6.20
C GLY A 483 9.13 2.60 -5.31
N TYR A 484 8.80 3.86 -5.57
CA TYR A 484 7.72 4.61 -4.92
C TYR A 484 7.16 5.68 -5.87
N VAL A 485 6.09 6.35 -5.48
CA VAL A 485 5.52 7.46 -6.26
C VAL A 485 5.66 8.77 -5.47
N ARG A 486 6.23 9.79 -6.11
CA ARG A 486 6.34 11.14 -5.56
C ARG A 486 5.27 12.03 -6.19
N CYS A 487 4.55 12.78 -5.38
CA CYS A 487 3.47 13.66 -5.82
C CYS A 487 3.76 15.12 -5.47
N THR A 488 3.37 16.03 -6.36
CA THR A 488 3.35 17.49 -6.12
C THR A 488 1.98 18.03 -6.47
N LEU A 489 1.34 18.70 -5.53
CA LEU A 489 -0.03 19.21 -5.66
C LEU A 489 0.00 20.72 -5.59
N THR A 490 -0.76 21.36 -6.45
CA THR A 490 -1.12 22.79 -6.43
C THR A 490 -2.65 22.91 -6.54
N PRO A 491 -3.26 24.08 -6.32
CA PRO A 491 -4.70 24.22 -6.47
C PRO A 491 -5.23 23.83 -7.86
N GLU A 492 -4.39 23.94 -8.90
CA GLU A 492 -4.77 23.67 -10.29
C GLU A 492 -4.30 22.31 -10.83
N GLU A 493 -3.24 21.72 -10.24
CA GLU A 493 -2.54 20.57 -10.82
C GLU A 493 -2.09 19.56 -9.77
N TRP A 494 -2.30 18.28 -10.06
CA TRP A 494 -1.70 17.15 -9.37
C TRP A 494 -0.68 16.48 -10.29
N GLN A 495 0.59 16.43 -9.88
CA GLN A 495 1.63 15.68 -10.58
C GLN A 495 2.03 14.43 -9.79
N SER A 496 2.17 13.28 -10.47
CA SER A 496 2.70 12.01 -9.95
C SER A 496 3.92 11.56 -10.76
N ASP A 497 5.05 11.38 -10.09
CA ASP A 497 6.30 10.88 -10.64
C ASP A 497 6.56 9.45 -10.15
N TYR A 498 6.67 8.50 -11.09
CA TYR A 498 7.01 7.11 -10.79
C TYR A 498 8.53 6.97 -10.63
N ARG A 499 9.00 6.84 -9.39
CA ARG A 499 10.41 6.79 -9.02
C ARG A 499 10.83 5.33 -8.89
N VAL A 500 11.60 4.82 -9.85
CA VAL A 500 11.98 3.40 -9.92
C VAL A 500 13.46 3.19 -9.67
N VAL A 501 13.81 2.16 -8.91
CA VAL A 501 15.20 1.77 -8.69
C VAL A 501 15.68 0.81 -9.76
N SER A 502 16.96 0.89 -10.11
CA SER A 502 17.54 0.02 -11.16
C SER A 502 17.57 -1.47 -10.79
N THR A 503 17.58 -1.79 -9.50
CA THR A 503 17.52 -3.15 -8.93
C THR A 503 17.32 -3.06 -7.41
N VAL A 504 16.69 -4.08 -6.81
CA VAL A 504 16.65 -4.26 -5.35
C VAL A 504 17.66 -5.28 -4.84
N GLU A 505 18.49 -5.86 -5.71
CA GLU A 505 19.53 -6.83 -5.33
C GLU A 505 20.86 -6.16 -4.95
N ASP A 506 21.05 -4.88 -5.31
CA ASP A 506 22.24 -4.08 -4.98
C ASP A 506 21.87 -2.93 -4.03
N PRO A 507 22.48 -2.84 -2.83
CA PRO A 507 22.24 -1.75 -1.89
C PRO A 507 22.78 -0.38 -2.37
N THR A 508 23.38 -0.29 -3.55
CA THR A 508 23.88 0.96 -4.17
C THR A 508 23.17 1.33 -5.47
N ALA A 509 22.03 0.69 -5.76
CA ALA A 509 21.21 0.93 -6.94
C ALA A 509 20.82 2.41 -7.12
N THR A 510 20.71 2.85 -8.37
CA THR A 510 20.28 4.21 -8.72
C THR A 510 18.76 4.31 -8.73
N ILE A 511 18.24 5.53 -8.76
CA ILE A 511 16.81 5.82 -8.92
C ILE A 511 16.60 6.81 -10.07
N ASP A 512 15.55 6.58 -10.85
CA ASP A 512 15.16 7.44 -11.97
C ASP A 512 13.65 7.71 -11.93
N THR A 513 13.22 8.84 -12.53
CA THR A 513 11.79 9.06 -12.80
C THR A 513 11.48 8.40 -14.13
N LEU A 514 10.75 7.29 -14.09
CA LEU A 514 10.39 6.54 -15.30
C LEU A 514 9.32 7.26 -16.11
N ALA A 515 8.27 7.72 -15.42
CA ALA A 515 7.16 8.43 -16.03
C ALA A 515 6.62 9.51 -15.09
N SER A 516 6.12 10.60 -15.66
CA SER A 516 5.45 11.68 -14.93
C SER A 516 4.07 11.93 -15.54
N PHE A 517 3.06 11.99 -14.68
CA PHE A 517 1.67 12.23 -15.06
C PHE A 517 1.10 13.45 -14.34
N VAL A 518 0.20 14.15 -15.01
CA VAL A 518 -0.57 15.28 -14.46
C VAL A 518 -2.05 14.97 -14.51
N THR A 519 -2.79 15.34 -13.46
CA THR A 519 -4.24 15.52 -13.44
C THR A 519 -4.54 16.99 -13.16
N GLU A 520 -5.40 17.61 -13.97
CA GLU A 520 -5.79 19.01 -13.80
C GLU A 520 -7.07 19.11 -12.96
N ALA A 521 -7.16 20.09 -12.06
CA ALA A 521 -8.38 20.35 -11.31
C ALA A 521 -9.55 20.67 -12.25
N GLY A 522 -10.70 20.02 -12.03
CA GLY A 522 -11.90 20.09 -12.86
C GLY A 522 -11.81 19.29 -14.17
N ASN A 523 -10.71 18.57 -14.41
CA ASN A 523 -10.50 17.74 -15.59
C ASN A 523 -9.82 16.41 -15.20
N PRO A 524 -10.58 15.48 -14.60
CA PRO A 524 -10.03 14.23 -14.08
C PRO A 524 -9.46 13.36 -15.21
N GLY A 525 -8.35 12.67 -14.90
CA GLY A 525 -7.67 11.73 -15.77
C GLY A 525 -6.17 11.98 -15.81
N ALA A 526 -5.39 10.90 -15.82
CA ALA A 526 -3.94 10.97 -15.88
C ALA A 526 -3.46 11.31 -17.30
N GLN A 527 -2.70 12.39 -17.42
CA GLN A 527 -2.07 12.84 -18.66
C GLN A 527 -0.56 12.70 -18.55
N LEU A 528 0.05 11.92 -19.44
CA LEU A 528 1.51 11.77 -19.47
C LEU A 528 2.17 13.09 -19.88
N ILE A 529 3.16 13.54 -19.10
CA ILE A 529 3.92 14.77 -19.38
C ILE A 529 5.42 14.53 -19.60
N SER A 530 5.93 13.35 -19.23
CA SER A 530 7.28 12.94 -19.62
C SER A 530 7.34 12.59 -21.11
N GLU A 531 8.51 12.75 -21.73
CA GLU A 531 8.72 12.31 -23.11
C GLU A 531 8.56 10.78 -23.18
N GLN A 532 7.68 10.31 -24.07
CA GLN A 532 7.61 8.89 -24.40
C GLN A 532 8.87 8.50 -25.19
N PRO A 533 9.45 7.33 -24.93
CA PRO A 533 10.48 6.77 -25.79
C PRO A 533 9.94 6.57 -27.21
N ASP A 534 10.82 6.65 -28.22
CA ASP A 534 10.45 6.33 -29.60
C ASP A 534 10.11 4.83 -29.67
N GLU A 535 8.87 4.49 -30.02
CA GLU A 535 8.44 3.10 -30.19
C GLU A 535 8.77 2.62 -31.61
N GLU A 536 9.38 1.43 -31.70
CA GLU A 536 9.57 0.76 -32.98
C GLU A 536 8.22 0.34 -33.58
N PRO A 537 8.00 0.50 -34.90
CA PRO A 537 6.73 0.19 -35.57
C PRO A 537 6.56 -1.31 -35.77
N ILE A 538 6.41 -2.03 -34.67
CA ILE A 538 6.21 -3.47 -34.59
C ILE A 538 4.73 -3.77 -34.31
N GLU A 539 4.16 -4.74 -35.04
CA GLU A 539 2.77 -5.17 -34.87
C GLU A 539 2.68 -6.71 -34.80
N ILE A 540 1.83 -7.23 -33.91
CA ILE A 540 1.38 -8.60 -33.85
C ILE A 540 0.31 -8.80 -34.91
N THR A 541 0.59 -9.63 -35.91
CA THR A 541 -0.29 -9.77 -37.09
C THR A 541 -1.06 -11.09 -37.16
N ASP A 542 -0.66 -12.08 -36.37
CA ASP A 542 -1.30 -13.40 -36.34
C ASP A 542 -0.90 -14.12 -35.05
N ILE A 543 -1.88 -14.54 -34.25
CA ILE A 543 -1.69 -15.42 -33.09
C ILE A 543 -2.38 -16.74 -33.38
N ARG A 544 -1.67 -17.84 -33.17
CA ARG A 544 -2.22 -19.18 -33.37
C ARG A 544 -1.96 -20.06 -32.15
N PRO A 545 -2.99 -20.42 -31.37
CA PRO A 545 -2.84 -21.37 -30.26
C PRO A 545 -2.70 -22.83 -30.74
N ASN A 546 -2.23 -23.73 -29.86
CA ASN A 546 -2.04 -25.16 -30.12
C ASN A 546 -3.35 -25.97 -30.18
N GLN A 547 -4.06 -25.94 -31.31
CA GLN A 547 -5.35 -26.63 -31.43
C GLN A 547 -5.26 -28.14 -31.74
N ASP A 548 -4.10 -28.67 -32.12
CA ASP A 548 -3.96 -30.05 -32.64
C ASP A 548 -2.98 -30.94 -31.84
N GLY A 549 -2.41 -30.41 -30.75
CA GLY A 549 -1.47 -31.11 -29.89
C GLY A 549 -0.03 -31.08 -30.39
N ASP A 550 0.25 -30.37 -31.49
CA ASP A 550 1.60 -30.09 -31.98
C ASP A 550 2.03 -28.69 -31.55
N LEU A 551 2.93 -28.60 -30.57
CA LEU A 551 3.46 -27.34 -30.05
C LEU A 551 4.11 -26.48 -31.14
N ASN A 552 4.61 -27.09 -32.23
CA ASN A 552 5.21 -26.33 -33.32
C ASN A 552 4.17 -25.59 -34.19
N ASN A 553 2.87 -25.94 -34.07
CA ASN A 553 1.78 -25.24 -34.77
C ASN A 553 1.26 -24.03 -34.00
N GLU A 554 1.68 -23.88 -32.75
CA GLU A 554 1.43 -22.73 -31.92
C GLU A 554 2.47 -21.65 -32.21
N TYR A 555 2.03 -20.44 -32.54
CA TYR A 555 2.94 -19.37 -32.93
C TYR A 555 2.34 -17.97 -32.79
N VAL A 556 3.24 -16.98 -32.78
CA VAL A 556 2.95 -15.57 -32.96
C VAL A 556 3.73 -15.05 -34.16
N LYS A 557 3.10 -14.21 -34.98
CA LYS A 557 3.76 -13.48 -36.05
C LYS A 557 3.84 -12.00 -35.73
N ILE A 558 5.02 -11.46 -35.96
CA ILE A 558 5.34 -10.07 -35.70
C ILE A 558 5.86 -9.45 -36.98
N GLN A 559 5.34 -8.29 -37.35
CA GLN A 559 5.69 -7.55 -38.55
C GLN A 559 6.33 -6.21 -38.21
N ASN A 560 7.35 -5.82 -38.99
CA ASN A 560 7.83 -4.45 -39.03
C ASN A 560 6.98 -3.65 -40.01
N ASN A 561 6.13 -2.77 -39.49
CA ASN A 561 5.25 -1.89 -40.27
C ASN A 561 5.89 -0.54 -40.62
N GLY A 562 7.14 -0.34 -40.23
CA GLY A 562 7.93 0.83 -40.57
C GLY A 562 8.54 0.78 -41.97
N ASP A 563 9.24 1.88 -42.29
CA ASP A 563 9.92 2.06 -43.58
C ASP A 563 11.43 1.68 -43.54
N THR A 564 11.95 1.30 -42.38
CA THR A 564 13.36 0.95 -42.15
C THR A 564 13.50 -0.39 -41.43
N ALA A 565 14.66 -1.04 -41.56
CA ALA A 565 14.95 -2.27 -40.81
C ALA A 565 15.10 -1.99 -39.30
N ILE A 566 14.67 -2.93 -38.47
CA ILE A 566 14.73 -2.89 -37.00
C ILE A 566 15.65 -4.01 -36.53
N ASP A 567 16.49 -3.73 -35.53
CA ASP A 567 17.27 -4.74 -34.83
C ASP A 567 16.43 -5.26 -33.66
N LEU A 568 16.00 -6.52 -33.74
CA LEU A 568 15.18 -7.15 -32.70
C LEU A 568 16.04 -7.71 -31.55
N SER A 569 17.36 -7.53 -31.55
CA SER A 569 18.22 -8.06 -30.50
C SER A 569 17.74 -7.64 -29.11
N GLY A 570 17.41 -8.61 -28.25
CA GLY A 570 16.90 -8.35 -26.90
C GLY A 570 15.39 -8.14 -26.80
N PHE A 571 14.66 -8.00 -27.92
CA PHE A 571 13.21 -7.89 -27.91
C PHE A 571 12.58 -9.12 -27.29
N ILE A 572 11.45 -8.92 -26.61
CA ILE A 572 10.75 -9.94 -25.84
C ILE A 572 9.38 -10.19 -26.46
N VAL A 573 9.04 -11.47 -26.63
CA VAL A 573 7.65 -11.92 -26.85
C VAL A 573 7.20 -12.64 -25.59
N SER A 574 6.13 -12.16 -24.98
CA SER A 574 5.54 -12.72 -23.77
C SER A 574 4.13 -13.26 -24.04
N PHE A 575 3.78 -14.36 -23.38
CA PHE A 575 2.52 -15.08 -23.51
C PHE A 575 1.83 -15.11 -22.13
N GLU A 576 0.65 -14.51 -21.99
CA GLU A 576 0.04 -14.24 -20.68
C GLU A 576 -0.43 -15.51 -19.93
N GLY A 577 -0.60 -16.65 -20.60
CA GLY A 577 -0.90 -17.95 -19.99
C GLY A 577 0.24 -18.61 -19.20
N GLY A 578 1.45 -18.04 -19.17
CA GLY A 578 2.63 -18.66 -18.56
C GLY A 578 3.63 -17.64 -18.02
N ARG A 579 3.33 -17.04 -16.86
CA ARG A 579 4.23 -16.19 -16.07
C ARG A 579 5.60 -16.89 -15.83
N ALA A 580 6.52 -16.71 -16.79
CA ALA A 580 7.96 -17.06 -16.85
C ALA A 580 8.44 -17.42 -18.28
N GLN A 581 7.56 -17.57 -19.27
CA GLN A 581 7.93 -18.12 -20.59
C GLN A 581 8.03 -17.03 -21.65
N ASN A 582 9.15 -16.33 -21.65
CA ASN A 582 9.46 -15.32 -22.66
C ASN A 582 10.33 -15.91 -23.77
N TYR A 583 10.13 -15.46 -25.01
CA TYR A 583 11.12 -15.60 -26.05
C TYR A 583 11.89 -14.29 -26.19
N THR A 584 13.22 -14.34 -26.06
CA THR A 584 14.09 -13.19 -26.29
C THR A 584 14.85 -13.39 -27.59
N PHE A 585 14.74 -12.44 -28.51
CA PHE A 585 15.44 -12.48 -29.79
C PHE A 585 16.96 -12.31 -29.58
N GLY A 586 17.74 -13.10 -30.32
CA GLY A 586 19.18 -12.85 -30.51
C GLY A 586 19.42 -11.83 -31.63
N ASP A 587 20.56 -11.93 -32.31
CA ASP A 587 20.95 -11.01 -33.39
C ASP A 587 20.05 -11.16 -34.65
N VAL A 588 18.89 -10.50 -34.67
CA VAL A 588 17.89 -10.58 -35.74
C VAL A 588 17.57 -9.20 -36.29
N ILE A 589 17.77 -9.00 -37.60
CA ILE A 589 17.38 -7.76 -38.28
C ILE A 589 16.10 -8.01 -39.07
N LEU A 590 15.04 -7.30 -38.73
CA LEU A 590 13.75 -7.37 -39.42
C LEU A 590 13.60 -6.21 -40.41
N GLY A 591 13.62 -6.52 -41.71
CA GLY A 591 13.45 -5.50 -42.75
C GLY A 591 12.06 -4.86 -42.76
N ALA A 592 11.94 -3.70 -43.39
CA ALA A 592 10.67 -3.00 -43.57
C ALA A 592 9.63 -3.88 -44.28
N GLY A 593 8.46 -4.05 -43.67
CA GLY A 593 7.37 -4.91 -44.14
C GLY A 593 7.61 -6.41 -43.98
N GLU A 594 8.76 -6.83 -43.44
CA GLU A 594 9.06 -8.24 -43.20
C GLU A 594 8.40 -8.75 -41.91
N THR A 595 8.23 -10.08 -41.82
CA THR A 595 7.57 -10.76 -40.71
C THR A 595 8.48 -11.85 -40.16
N VAL A 596 8.54 -11.98 -38.85
CA VAL A 596 9.12 -13.13 -38.15
C VAL A 596 8.02 -13.93 -37.45
N THR A 597 8.23 -15.24 -37.32
CA THR A 597 7.33 -16.13 -36.59
C THR A 597 8.05 -16.72 -35.39
N VAL A 598 7.54 -16.51 -34.19
CA VAL A 598 7.98 -17.21 -32.98
C VAL A 598 7.04 -18.37 -32.76
N ARG A 599 7.53 -19.60 -32.96
CA ARG A 599 6.80 -20.84 -32.74
C ARG A 599 7.12 -21.37 -31.36
N ASN A 600 6.12 -21.95 -30.71
CA ASN A 600 6.36 -22.76 -29.53
C ASN A 600 7.00 -24.11 -29.93
N GLY A 601 7.47 -24.89 -28.95
CA GLY A 601 8.03 -26.21 -29.20
C GLY A 601 9.50 -26.17 -29.63
N ALA A 602 9.90 -27.19 -30.39
CA ALA A 602 11.30 -27.39 -30.80
C ALA A 602 11.42 -27.54 -32.32
N GLY A 603 12.36 -26.80 -32.90
CA GLY A 603 12.68 -26.82 -34.33
C GLY A 603 14.08 -26.30 -34.60
N GLU A 604 14.39 -26.07 -35.88
CA GLU A 604 15.62 -25.42 -36.30
C GLU A 604 15.29 -23.97 -36.65
N ASP A 605 15.93 -23.03 -35.95
CA ASP A 605 15.75 -21.60 -36.22
C ASP A 605 16.21 -21.25 -37.64
N THR A 606 15.49 -20.33 -38.26
CA THR A 606 15.79 -19.75 -39.57
C THR A 606 15.73 -18.23 -39.48
N ASP A 607 16.10 -17.52 -40.54
CA ASP A 607 16.07 -16.06 -40.59
C ASP A 607 14.68 -15.45 -40.31
N SER A 608 13.59 -16.21 -40.44
CA SER A 608 12.22 -15.72 -40.26
C SER A 608 11.32 -16.60 -39.38
N THR A 609 11.86 -17.66 -38.76
CA THR A 609 11.10 -18.57 -37.89
C THR A 609 12.00 -19.03 -36.77
N PHE A 610 11.56 -18.80 -35.53
CA PHE A 610 12.27 -19.11 -34.32
C PHE A 610 11.45 -20.03 -33.42
N TYR A 611 12.12 -20.82 -32.59
CA TYR A 611 11.47 -21.76 -31.69
C TYR A 611 11.80 -21.44 -30.23
N THR A 612 10.78 -21.39 -29.37
CA THR A 612 10.95 -21.11 -27.95
C THR A 612 11.72 -22.20 -27.21
N GLY A 613 11.73 -23.43 -27.73
CA GLY A 613 12.35 -24.59 -27.10
C GLY A 613 11.53 -25.20 -25.95
N TRP A 614 10.35 -24.65 -25.66
CA TRP A 614 9.50 -25.10 -24.56
C TRP A 614 8.73 -26.38 -24.91
N ASP A 615 8.57 -27.27 -23.93
CA ASP A 615 7.93 -28.58 -24.10
C ASP A 615 6.47 -28.61 -23.62
N GLY A 616 5.88 -27.45 -23.34
CA GLY A 616 4.47 -27.25 -22.98
C GLY A 616 3.83 -26.12 -23.80
N ALA A 617 2.50 -26.10 -23.88
CA ALA A 617 1.76 -25.02 -24.55
C ALA A 617 1.92 -23.71 -23.75
N VAL A 618 2.15 -22.60 -24.45
CA VAL A 618 2.34 -21.26 -23.86
C VAL A 618 1.13 -20.33 -24.09
N LEU A 619 0.42 -20.58 -25.17
CA LEU A 619 -0.85 -19.98 -25.58
C LEU A 619 -2.01 -20.86 -25.11
N ASN A 620 -2.97 -20.27 -24.42
CA ASN A 620 -4.15 -20.98 -23.97
C ASN A 620 -5.04 -21.42 -25.16
N ASN A 621 -5.44 -22.69 -25.14
CA ASN A 621 -6.31 -23.30 -26.16
C ASN A 621 -7.79 -23.29 -25.78
N SER A 622 -8.10 -22.99 -24.52
CA SER A 622 -9.44 -23.17 -23.94
C SER A 622 -10.06 -21.87 -23.48
N ASN A 623 -9.24 -20.87 -23.16
CA ASN A 623 -9.68 -19.53 -22.77
C ASN A 623 -8.92 -18.48 -23.59
N PRO A 624 -9.45 -17.26 -23.66
CA PRO A 624 -8.74 -16.11 -24.23
C PRO A 624 -7.39 -15.89 -23.54
N ASP A 625 -6.43 -15.35 -24.27
CA ASP A 625 -5.06 -15.10 -23.79
C ASP A 625 -4.46 -13.91 -24.56
N THR A 626 -3.46 -13.27 -23.97
CA THR A 626 -2.84 -12.06 -24.51
C THR A 626 -1.37 -12.31 -24.84
N VAL A 627 -0.92 -11.75 -25.95
CA VAL A 627 0.47 -11.74 -26.37
C VAL A 627 0.97 -10.32 -26.35
N VAL A 628 2.18 -10.15 -25.83
CA VAL A 628 2.85 -8.85 -25.75
C VAL A 628 4.19 -8.93 -26.48
N VAL A 629 4.50 -7.90 -27.26
CA VAL A 629 5.84 -7.68 -27.83
C VAL A 629 6.44 -6.43 -27.22
N ALA A 630 7.64 -6.55 -26.67
CA ALA A 630 8.39 -5.45 -26.10
C ALA A 630 9.80 -5.35 -26.69
N ASN A 631 10.37 -4.15 -26.72
CA ASN A 631 11.76 -3.94 -27.13
C ASN A 631 12.76 -4.38 -26.03
N ASP A 632 14.05 -4.18 -26.27
CA ASP A 632 15.13 -4.58 -25.36
C ASP A 632 15.22 -3.73 -24.09
N GLU A 633 14.57 -2.57 -24.07
CA GLU A 633 14.36 -1.73 -22.88
C GLU A 633 13.09 -2.12 -22.10
N GLY A 634 12.30 -3.08 -22.61
CA GLY A 634 11.05 -3.54 -21.99
C GLY A 634 9.81 -2.70 -22.31
N ILE A 635 9.91 -1.75 -23.24
CA ILE A 635 8.75 -0.96 -23.70
C ILE A 635 7.85 -1.85 -24.55
N ILE A 636 6.59 -1.98 -24.14
CA ILE A 636 5.56 -2.73 -24.86
C ILE A 636 5.21 -1.95 -26.13
N LEU A 637 5.48 -2.56 -27.28
CA LEU A 637 5.25 -1.99 -28.61
C LEU A 637 3.89 -2.39 -29.18
N ASP A 638 3.44 -3.60 -28.86
CA ASP A 638 2.13 -4.09 -29.25
C ASP A 638 1.61 -5.17 -28.30
N GLU A 639 0.29 -5.23 -28.16
CA GLU A 639 -0.44 -6.14 -27.29
C GLU A 639 -1.73 -6.58 -27.98
N GLU A 640 -1.91 -7.89 -28.13
CA GLU A 640 -3.07 -8.46 -28.82
C GLU A 640 -3.63 -9.65 -28.04
N SER A 641 -4.94 -9.60 -27.79
CA SER A 641 -5.69 -10.70 -27.18
C SER A 641 -6.43 -11.50 -28.25
N TYR A 642 -6.52 -12.82 -28.08
CA TYR A 642 -7.17 -13.69 -29.07
C TYR A 642 -8.16 -14.68 -28.44
N GLN A 643 -9.17 -15.06 -29.23
CA GLN A 643 -10.11 -16.12 -28.91
C GLN A 643 -9.64 -17.46 -29.49
N PRO A 644 -9.61 -18.55 -28.71
CA PRO A 644 -9.44 -19.89 -29.27
C PRO A 644 -10.66 -20.23 -30.14
N THR A 645 -10.45 -20.38 -31.47
CA THR A 645 -11.50 -20.77 -32.43
C THR A 645 -11.83 -22.26 -32.44
#